data_AF-U1GU06-F1
#
_entry.id   AF-U1GU06-F1
#
_cell.length_a   1.000
_cell.length_b   1.000
_cell.length_c   1.000
_cell.angle_alpha   90.00
_cell.angle_beta   90.00
_cell.angle_gamma   90.00
#
_symmetry.space_group_name_H-M   'P 1'
#
loop_
_entity.id
_entity.type
_entity.pdbx_description
1 polymer ?
#
loop_
_entity_poly.entity_id
_entity_poly.type
_entity_poly.pdbx_seq_one_letter_code
_entity_poly.pdbx_strand_id
1 'polypeptide(L)'
;MQPAASFFNRCRFRLMKKFVNVFFYAVAALYPVLIFAFLVVLKLPVRILSLCIVVVACAFFLSATGRVRNADGKGRGTAESEKRSFDWKPLAQSALFLAAGLFCFFTNRTVFLKLYSVTISATLLVVFGSTLFLPPNIIFRFACLQDKTIRGSAAESSIERYCRKVTLAWCVFFICNGSVSAFTAFFCSDTVWSIYNGGISYALMGCMFAVEFIIRRRVQRKMPKAHTISTFTADSRPDDFIVCYERKWSDGAYKTWRDFLSDSAKLRKFISEKSAQKYILHCEDYWYFLCAFIALLQCKKTVLLTQNVTREFIAEIKTDGVEFLTDRDIADSIFIPDVVEKAAFPSESDMRSLPKIVADDTDILLYTSGSTGKPKGVRQRMTEFELDNAFVFSKWGAEFAKRKLVTTVSQHHIYGFLFGIALPFGYGVPFRRTRIEYPEEFETLSDESYMIIATPAFLKRTVETERKLPLDDCFIFTSGGAVSKELAEKTEAVFGFCPLEVYGSTETSGIGYRQQTKDGLAWTPFDNAKIWKGEDGCLVIVSPYIKDPKGFATADLADLLPDGRFVMKGRADSIVKIEEKRISMTEVENRLLQSGLVSDVKVIALEDVRQYLAAALVLNADGKRKFQNEKKLTINKFFHDYLMNYFENVVIPKRWRYVASLPCDVQGKKHKEDIAALFATRDASDAAVR
;
A
#
# COMPACT_ATOMS: atom_id res chain seq x y z
N MET A 1 0.38 51.23 37.64
CA MET A 1 1.36 50.30 38.27
C MET A 1 0.79 48.91 38.63
N GLN A 2 -0.39 48.48 38.17
CA GLN A 2 -0.99 47.17 38.50
C GLN A 2 -0.87 45.99 37.48
N PRO A 3 -0.39 46.12 36.21
CA PRO A 3 -0.32 44.95 35.31
C PRO A 3 0.83 43.97 35.61
N ALA A 4 1.97 44.48 36.11
CA ALA A 4 3.20 43.70 36.26
C ALA A 4 3.13 42.62 37.36
N ALA A 5 2.40 42.89 38.45
CA ALA A 5 2.24 41.95 39.57
C ALA A 5 1.40 40.71 39.18
N SER A 6 0.43 40.86 38.27
CA SER A 6 -0.44 39.76 37.82
C SER A 6 0.28 38.78 36.86
N PHE A 7 1.17 39.31 36.02
CA PHE A 7 2.00 38.53 35.11
C PHE A 7 3.08 37.75 35.88
N PHE A 8 3.75 38.41 36.83
CA PHE A 8 4.70 37.75 37.73
C PHE A 8 4.05 36.64 38.56
N ASN A 9 2.84 36.84 39.09
CA ASN A 9 2.12 35.80 39.83
C ASN A 9 1.68 34.62 38.95
N ARG A 10 1.23 34.83 37.70
CA ARG A 10 0.92 33.73 36.76
C ARG A 10 2.16 32.95 36.34
N CYS A 11 3.28 33.64 36.10
CA CYS A 11 4.57 33.00 35.80
C CYS A 11 5.09 32.23 37.01
N ARG A 12 5.07 32.80 38.22
CA ARG A 12 5.43 32.11 39.47
C ARG A 12 4.57 30.87 39.69
N PHE A 13 3.25 30.95 39.49
CA PHE A 13 2.34 29.82 39.68
C PHE A 13 2.55 28.71 38.64
N ARG A 14 2.84 29.04 37.38
CA ARG A 14 3.23 28.05 36.35
C ARG A 14 4.60 27.43 36.63
N LEU A 15 5.57 28.21 37.08
CA LEU A 15 6.91 27.74 37.44
C LEU A 15 6.84 26.83 38.67
N MET A 16 6.09 27.23 39.69
CA MET A 16 5.84 26.47 40.91
C MET A 16 5.06 25.18 40.61
N LYS A 17 4.11 25.19 39.68
CA LYS A 17 3.41 23.98 39.20
C LYS A 17 4.34 23.02 38.46
N LYS A 18 5.24 23.53 37.60
CA LYS A 18 6.28 22.70 36.97
C LYS A 18 7.24 22.14 38.02
N PHE A 19 7.65 22.96 38.98
CA PHE A 19 8.56 22.56 40.06
C PHE A 19 7.94 21.48 40.97
N VAL A 20 6.68 21.65 41.41
CA VAL A 20 5.96 20.66 42.23
C VAL A 20 5.78 19.34 41.47
N ASN A 21 5.48 19.40 40.17
CA ASN A 21 5.39 18.18 39.35
C ASN A 21 6.75 17.49 39.21
N VAL A 22 7.83 18.23 38.92
CA VAL A 22 9.19 17.68 38.81
C VAL A 22 9.67 17.09 40.14
N PHE A 23 9.43 17.79 41.24
CA PHE A 23 9.72 17.33 42.59
C PHE A 23 8.96 16.04 42.92
N PHE A 24 7.67 15.97 42.56
CA PHE A 24 6.86 14.76 42.77
C PHE A 24 7.40 13.57 41.98
N TYR A 25 7.74 13.75 40.70
CA TYR A 25 8.33 12.68 39.89
C TYR A 25 9.71 12.25 40.43
N ALA A 26 10.51 13.20 40.93
CA ALA A 26 11.80 12.90 41.57
C ALA A 26 11.62 12.11 42.88
N VAL A 27 10.66 12.48 43.72
CA VAL A 27 10.33 11.76 44.96
C VAL A 27 9.76 10.38 44.66
N ALA A 28 8.90 10.24 43.66
CA ALA A 28 8.34 8.96 43.25
C ALA A 28 9.41 8.01 42.67
N ALA A 29 10.39 8.55 41.94
CA ALA A 29 11.53 7.78 41.43
C ALA A 29 12.51 7.38 42.55
N LEU A 30 12.75 8.27 43.52
CA LEU A 30 13.63 8.01 44.66
C LEU A 30 12.94 7.29 45.83
N TYR A 31 11.64 7.01 45.71
CA TYR A 31 10.81 6.46 46.79
C TYR A 31 11.40 5.18 47.43
N PRO A 32 11.88 4.16 46.68
CA PRO A 32 12.47 2.96 47.30
C PRO A 32 13.75 3.27 48.11
N VAL A 33 14.57 4.22 47.62
CA VAL A 33 15.82 4.65 48.28
C VAL A 33 15.50 5.45 49.55
N LEU A 34 14.49 6.31 49.50
CA LEU A 34 14.02 7.07 50.65
C LEU A 34 13.45 6.15 51.73
N ILE A 35 12.58 5.20 51.37
CA ILE A 35 12.02 4.23 52.31
C ILE A 35 13.13 3.38 52.95
N PHE A 36 14.14 2.96 52.19
CA PHE A 36 15.31 2.26 52.74
C PHE A 36 16.14 3.14 53.68
N ALA A 37 16.45 4.38 53.29
CA ALA A 37 17.17 5.32 54.14
C ALA A 37 16.41 5.56 55.45
N PHE A 38 15.09 5.68 55.41
CA PHE A 38 14.28 5.90 56.60
C PHE A 38 14.13 4.65 57.48
N LEU A 39 13.88 3.47 56.90
CA LEU A 39 13.65 2.24 57.66
C LEU A 39 14.95 1.57 58.14
N VAL A 40 15.99 1.54 57.30
CA VAL A 40 17.21 0.77 57.55
C VAL A 40 18.34 1.64 58.09
N VAL A 41 18.57 2.82 57.51
CA VAL A 41 19.68 3.69 57.92
C VAL A 41 19.32 4.55 59.13
N LEU A 42 18.15 5.20 59.08
CA LEU A 42 17.67 6.11 60.13
C LEU A 42 16.81 5.42 61.18
N LYS A 43 16.49 4.12 60.99
CA LYS A 43 15.69 3.28 61.90
C LYS A 43 14.39 3.94 62.38
N LEU A 44 13.74 4.73 61.52
CA LEU A 44 12.51 5.42 61.86
C LEU A 44 11.36 4.41 62.02
N PRO A 45 10.49 4.59 63.03
CA PRO A 45 9.28 3.79 63.17
C PRO A 45 8.39 3.91 61.92
N VAL A 46 7.86 2.78 61.46
CA VAL A 46 6.94 2.66 60.31
C VAL A 46 5.74 3.62 60.45
N ARG A 47 5.31 3.88 61.69
CA ARG A 47 4.25 4.83 62.02
C ARG A 47 4.59 6.27 61.64
N ILE A 48 5.83 6.72 61.86
CA ILE A 48 6.29 8.06 61.49
C ILE A 48 6.34 8.19 59.96
N LEU A 49 6.85 7.15 59.29
CA LEU A 49 6.95 7.13 57.84
C LEU A 49 5.56 7.11 57.16
N SER A 50 4.61 6.38 57.76
CA SER A 50 3.21 6.37 57.33
C SER A 50 2.52 7.72 57.54
N LEU A 51 2.80 8.41 58.66
CA LEU A 51 2.34 9.78 58.91
C LEU A 51 2.86 10.76 57.86
N CYS A 52 4.13 10.67 57.47
CA CYS A 52 4.69 11.51 56.41
C CYS A 52 3.97 11.28 55.07
N ILE A 53 3.65 10.03 54.72
CA ILE A 53 2.90 9.70 53.50
C ILE A 53 1.46 10.25 53.57
N VAL A 54 0.80 10.15 54.72
CA VAL A 54 -0.54 10.74 54.95
C VAL A 54 -0.49 12.26 54.82
N VAL A 55 0.52 12.93 55.38
CA VAL A 55 0.69 14.39 55.26
C VAL A 55 0.90 14.81 53.80
N VAL A 56 1.72 14.08 53.04
CA VAL A 56 1.93 14.33 51.60
C VAL A 56 0.65 14.08 50.80
N ALA A 57 -0.11 13.02 51.11
CA ALA A 57 -1.40 12.72 50.47
C ALA A 57 -2.44 13.81 50.77
N CYS A 58 -2.52 14.29 52.00
CA CYS A 58 -3.37 15.41 52.42
C CYS A 58 -2.98 16.72 51.72
N ALA A 59 -1.68 17.03 51.64
CA ALA A 59 -1.19 18.21 50.93
C ALA A 59 -1.54 18.16 49.43
N PHE A 60 -1.43 16.97 48.82
CA PHE A 60 -1.83 16.75 47.44
C PHE A 60 -3.35 16.89 47.24
N PHE A 61 -4.16 16.28 48.12
CA PHE A 61 -5.62 16.43 48.13
C PHE A 61 -6.05 17.90 48.22
N LEU A 62 -5.45 18.67 49.12
CA LEU A 62 -5.70 20.10 49.28
C LEU A 62 -5.27 20.91 48.05
N SER A 63 -4.15 20.55 47.40
CA SER A 63 -3.69 21.19 46.17
C SER A 63 -4.58 20.87 44.95
N ALA A 64 -5.19 19.68 44.93
CA ALA A 64 -6.08 19.22 43.87
C ALA A 64 -7.50 19.80 44.03
N THR A 65 -8.01 19.89 45.26
CA THR A 65 -9.32 20.49 45.58
C THR A 65 -9.29 22.03 45.59
N GLY A 66 -8.15 22.64 45.93
CA GLY A 66 -7.92 24.09 45.79
C GLY A 66 -7.99 24.60 44.35
N ARG A 67 -8.02 23.71 43.33
CA ARG A 67 -8.25 24.06 41.93
C ARG A 67 -9.68 24.52 41.64
N VAL A 68 -10.65 24.20 42.49
CA VAL A 68 -12.06 24.53 42.25
C VAL A 68 -12.39 25.95 42.71
N ARG A 69 -11.63 26.54 43.64
CA ARG A 69 -12.06 27.74 44.37
C ARG A 69 -11.57 29.09 43.82
N ASN A 70 -10.69 29.10 42.81
CA ASN A 70 -10.09 30.35 42.27
C ASN A 70 -10.55 30.71 40.84
N ALA A 71 -11.72 30.24 40.39
CA ALA A 71 -12.29 30.61 39.09
C ALA A 71 -13.52 31.54 39.17
N ASP A 72 -13.92 32.00 40.36
CA ASP A 72 -15.00 32.98 40.53
C ASP A 72 -14.41 34.37 40.73
N GLY A 73 -13.98 34.99 39.62
CA GLY A 73 -13.39 36.32 39.66
C GLY A 73 -13.11 36.93 38.29
N LYS A 74 -14.17 37.47 37.67
CA LYS A 74 -14.22 38.42 36.55
C LYS A 74 -13.86 37.92 35.13
N GLY A 75 -14.88 37.97 34.26
CA GLY A 75 -14.73 38.18 32.82
C GLY A 75 -15.87 37.62 31.98
N ARG A 76 -16.86 38.46 31.64
CA ARG A 76 -17.94 38.16 30.66
C ARG A 76 -17.33 37.87 29.28
N GLY A 77 -17.77 36.79 28.62
CA GLY A 77 -17.53 36.54 27.20
C GLY A 77 -17.87 35.12 26.77
N THR A 78 -18.94 34.98 25.99
CA THR A 78 -19.33 33.88 25.08
C THR A 78 -19.42 32.45 25.63
N ALA A 79 -20.66 31.95 25.68
CA ALA A 79 -21.00 30.58 25.97
C ALA A 79 -20.68 29.65 24.79
N GLU A 80 -19.60 28.88 24.92
CA GLU A 80 -19.52 27.53 24.35
C GLU A 80 -19.49 26.55 25.51
N SER A 81 -20.45 25.62 25.50
CA SER A 81 -20.64 24.55 26.47
C SER A 81 -19.50 23.52 26.35
N GLU A 82 -18.33 23.83 26.90
CA GLU A 82 -17.38 22.79 27.32
C GLU A 82 -17.97 22.11 28.57
N LYS A 83 -18.47 20.88 28.43
CA LYS A 83 -18.64 19.95 29.56
C LYS A 83 -17.28 19.78 30.23
N ARG A 84 -16.97 20.61 31.24
CA ARG A 84 -15.83 20.42 32.13
C ARG A 84 -16.05 19.13 32.90
N SER A 85 -15.52 18.01 32.40
CA SER A 85 -15.53 16.75 33.11
C SER A 85 -14.80 16.94 34.43
N PHE A 86 -15.49 16.68 35.54
CA PHE A 86 -14.87 16.56 36.85
C PHE A 86 -13.74 15.52 36.75
N ASP A 87 -12.49 15.95 36.89
CA ASP A 87 -11.35 15.04 36.84
C ASP A 87 -11.25 14.32 38.20
N TRP A 88 -11.90 13.16 38.29
CA TRP A 88 -11.95 12.32 39.51
C TRP A 88 -10.63 11.60 39.79
N LYS A 89 -9.69 11.58 38.83
CA LYS A 89 -8.43 10.83 38.92
C LYS A 89 -7.50 11.29 40.06
N PRO A 90 -7.29 12.60 40.32
CA PRO A 90 -6.45 13.06 41.42
C PRO A 90 -7.08 12.77 42.79
N LEU A 91 -8.41 12.78 42.89
CA LEU A 91 -9.16 12.45 44.10
C LEU A 91 -9.06 10.96 44.42
N ALA A 92 -9.23 10.09 43.42
CA ALA A 92 -9.05 8.66 43.56
C ALA A 92 -7.60 8.28 43.96
N GLN A 93 -6.60 8.93 43.35
CA GLN A 93 -5.19 8.75 43.73
C GLN A 93 -4.91 9.21 45.15
N SER A 94 -5.40 10.39 45.54
CA SER A 94 -5.24 10.92 46.91
C SER A 94 -5.87 9.98 47.94
N ALA A 95 -7.10 9.50 47.69
CA ALA A 95 -7.81 8.58 48.56
C ALA A 95 -7.09 7.24 48.72
N LEU A 96 -6.48 6.72 47.63
CA LEU A 96 -5.69 5.49 47.67
C LEU A 96 -4.42 5.64 48.53
N PHE A 97 -3.68 6.75 48.37
CA PHE A 97 -2.50 7.04 49.22
C PHE A 97 -2.86 7.26 50.69
N LEU A 98 -4.00 7.91 50.96
CA LEU A 98 -4.51 8.14 52.31
C LEU A 98 -4.95 6.83 52.98
N ALA A 99 -5.68 5.99 52.25
CA ALA A 99 -6.08 4.66 52.73
C ALA A 99 -4.88 3.75 52.99
N ALA A 100 -3.90 3.72 52.08
CA ALA A 100 -2.67 2.96 52.26
C ALA A 100 -1.83 3.47 53.45
N GLY A 101 -1.71 4.80 53.61
CA GLY A 101 -0.98 5.42 54.72
C GLY A 101 -1.63 5.18 56.09
N LEU A 102 -2.96 5.34 56.19
CA LEU A 102 -3.71 5.05 57.42
C LEU A 102 -3.68 3.55 57.76
N PHE A 103 -3.87 2.68 56.77
CA PHE A 103 -3.83 1.24 57.00
C PHE A 103 -2.45 0.75 57.43
N CYS A 104 -1.37 1.30 56.86
CA CYS A 104 0.01 1.00 57.28
C CYS A 104 0.30 1.53 58.69
N PHE A 105 -0.24 2.69 59.06
CA PHE A 105 -0.15 3.26 60.40
C PHE A 105 -0.81 2.36 61.46
N PHE A 106 -2.02 1.85 61.18
CA PHE A 106 -2.76 0.98 62.11
C PHE A 106 -2.23 -0.46 62.17
N THR A 107 -1.78 -1.03 61.05
CA THR A 107 -1.29 -2.42 61.01
C THR A 107 0.18 -2.58 61.39
N ASN A 108 0.97 -1.50 61.36
CA ASN A 108 2.41 -1.49 61.64
C ASN A 108 3.22 -2.51 60.80
N ARG A 109 2.72 -2.87 59.62
CA ARG A 109 3.37 -3.83 58.70
C ARG A 109 4.12 -3.09 57.59
N THR A 110 5.44 -3.28 57.51
CA THR A 110 6.32 -2.70 56.48
C THR A 110 6.02 -3.19 55.06
N VAL A 111 5.36 -4.34 54.93
CA VAL A 111 5.06 -5.00 53.65
C VAL A 111 4.29 -4.08 52.70
N PHE A 112 3.36 -3.26 53.19
CA PHE A 112 2.57 -2.38 52.33
C PHE A 112 3.37 -1.23 51.72
N LEU A 113 4.39 -0.72 52.42
CA LEU A 113 5.32 0.26 51.85
C LEU A 113 6.18 -0.35 50.74
N LYS A 114 6.45 -1.67 50.85
CA LYS A 114 7.22 -2.43 49.87
C LYS A 114 6.44 -2.79 48.61
N LEU A 115 5.11 -2.93 48.70
CA LEU A 115 4.23 -3.31 47.57
C LEU A 115 4.05 -2.21 46.51
N TYR A 116 4.55 -1.00 46.75
CA TYR A 116 4.53 0.07 45.76
C TYR A 116 5.21 -0.33 44.42
N SER A 117 6.35 -1.02 44.47
CA SER A 117 7.05 -1.46 43.24
C SER A 117 6.27 -2.49 42.42
N VAL A 118 5.52 -3.35 43.11
CA VAL A 118 4.56 -4.28 42.49
C VAL A 118 3.41 -3.51 41.84
N THR A 119 2.88 -2.51 42.54
CA THR A 119 1.77 -1.68 42.07
C THR A 119 2.14 -0.88 40.82
N ILE A 120 3.36 -0.31 40.76
CA ILE A 120 3.86 0.37 39.56
C ILE A 120 3.93 -0.61 38.38
N SER A 121 4.54 -1.78 38.58
CA SER A 121 4.73 -2.77 37.51
C SER A 121 3.37 -3.26 37.00
N ALA A 122 2.41 -3.52 37.89
CA ALA A 122 1.05 -3.88 37.53
C ALA A 122 0.32 -2.75 36.77
N THR A 123 0.48 -1.50 37.20
CA THR A 123 -0.14 -0.34 36.53
C THR A 123 0.42 -0.15 35.12
N LEU A 124 1.75 -0.21 34.96
CA LEU A 124 2.40 -0.11 33.65
C LEU A 124 2.03 -1.29 32.76
N LEU A 125 1.91 -2.50 33.31
CA LEU A 125 1.43 -3.68 32.59
C LEU A 125 0.00 -3.48 32.08
N VAL A 126 -0.91 -2.94 32.88
CA VAL A 126 -2.29 -2.65 32.45
C VAL A 126 -2.30 -1.60 31.34
N VAL A 127 -1.52 -0.52 31.48
CA VAL A 127 -1.43 0.54 30.47
C VAL A 127 -0.90 -0.01 29.15
N PHE A 128 0.27 -0.67 29.16
CA PHE A 128 0.87 -1.23 27.96
C PHE A 128 0.01 -2.37 27.38
N GLY A 129 -0.43 -3.28 28.23
CA GLY A 129 -1.24 -4.45 27.87
C GLY A 129 -2.58 -4.07 27.25
N SER A 130 -3.31 -3.11 27.81
CA SER A 130 -4.57 -2.64 27.23
C SER A 130 -4.39 -2.10 25.81
N THR A 131 -3.24 -1.48 25.52
CA THR A 131 -2.95 -0.90 24.21
C THR A 131 -2.56 -1.93 23.15
N LEU A 132 -2.36 -3.21 23.54
CA LEU A 132 -2.23 -4.31 22.60
C LEU A 132 -3.58 -4.74 22.00
N PHE A 133 -4.68 -4.46 22.70
CA PHE A 133 -6.06 -4.74 22.27
C PHE A 133 -6.78 -3.50 21.74
N LEU A 134 -6.37 -2.31 22.19
CA LEU A 134 -6.92 -1.01 21.78
C LEU A 134 -5.87 -0.22 20.97
N PRO A 135 -5.83 -0.36 19.63
CA PRO A 135 -4.90 0.39 18.79
C PRO A 135 -5.19 1.91 18.84
N PRO A 136 -4.18 2.77 18.63
CA PRO A 136 -2.78 2.44 18.42
C PRO A 136 -2.05 2.10 19.74
N ASN A 137 -1.04 1.22 19.66
CA ASN A 137 -0.24 0.82 20.82
C ASN A 137 0.58 1.98 21.41
N ILE A 138 0.88 1.94 22.71
CA ILE A 138 1.48 3.07 23.41
C ILE A 138 2.87 3.48 22.90
N ILE A 139 3.70 2.50 22.52
CA ILE A 139 5.04 2.78 21.98
C ILE A 139 4.95 3.47 20.62
N PHE A 140 3.99 3.08 19.79
CA PHE A 140 3.72 3.76 18.52
C PHE A 140 3.26 5.20 18.73
N ARG A 141 2.40 5.46 19.74
CA ARG A 141 2.01 6.84 20.10
C ARG A 141 3.23 7.70 20.46
N PHE A 142 4.18 7.14 21.23
CA PHE A 142 5.43 7.85 21.54
C PHE A 142 6.31 8.06 20.32
N ALA A 143 6.39 7.08 19.42
CA ALA A 143 7.12 7.23 18.17
C ALA A 143 6.55 8.38 17.33
N CYS A 144 5.22 8.44 17.13
CA CYS A 144 4.57 9.54 16.40
C CYS A 144 4.69 10.91 17.09
N LEU A 145 4.82 10.94 18.42
CA LEU A 145 5.07 12.18 19.16
C LEU A 145 6.50 12.70 18.96
N GLN A 146 7.48 11.80 18.86
CA GLN A 146 8.88 12.14 18.58
C GLN A 146 9.09 12.52 17.11
N ASP A 147 8.43 11.79 16.21
CA ASP A 147 8.54 12.00 14.77
C ASP A 147 7.14 12.06 14.14
N LYS A 148 6.73 13.28 13.81
CA LYS A 148 5.43 13.57 13.20
C LYS A 148 5.33 13.06 11.76
N THR A 149 6.45 12.73 11.11
CA THR A 149 6.46 12.23 9.73
C THR A 149 6.00 10.79 9.62
N ILE A 150 5.96 10.04 10.74
CA ILE A 150 5.58 8.62 10.74
C ILE A 150 4.13 8.42 10.30
N ARG A 151 3.20 9.29 10.73
CA ARG A 151 1.78 9.17 10.38
C ARG A 151 1.56 9.57 8.92
N GLY A 152 0.91 8.70 8.16
CA GLY A 152 0.74 8.83 6.71
C GLY A 152 1.98 8.45 5.90
N SER A 153 3.05 7.99 6.54
CA SER A 153 4.25 7.53 5.82
C SER A 153 4.12 6.09 5.36
N ALA A 154 4.89 5.77 4.32
CA ALA A 154 5.04 4.40 3.83
C ALA A 154 5.53 3.40 4.90
N ALA A 155 6.20 3.87 5.95
CA ALA A 155 6.73 3.02 7.01
C ALA A 155 5.74 2.83 8.18
N GLU A 156 4.58 3.50 8.18
CA GLU A 156 3.68 3.53 9.34
C GLU A 156 3.31 2.13 9.85
N SER A 157 2.84 1.26 8.96
CA SER A 157 2.40 -0.10 9.31
C SER A 157 3.54 -1.03 9.76
N SER A 158 4.75 -0.83 9.24
CA SER A 158 5.92 -1.61 9.66
C SER A 158 6.44 -1.14 11.01
N ILE A 159 6.45 0.19 11.24
CA ILE A 159 6.78 0.80 12.52
C ILE A 159 5.76 0.40 13.58
N GLU A 160 4.45 0.41 13.27
CA GLU A 160 3.42 -0.01 14.22
C GLU A 160 3.59 -1.47 14.65
N ARG A 161 3.88 -2.38 13.71
CA ARG A 161 4.18 -3.80 14.01
C ARG A 161 5.42 -3.96 14.88
N TYR A 162 6.48 -3.21 14.60
CA TYR A 162 7.68 -3.18 15.44
C TYR A 162 7.34 -2.67 16.86
N CYS A 163 6.64 -1.54 16.96
CA CYS A 163 6.21 -0.96 18.23
C CYS A 163 5.30 -1.90 19.03
N ARG A 164 4.48 -2.73 18.37
CA ARG A 164 3.68 -3.78 19.02
C ARG A 164 4.56 -4.86 19.64
N LYS A 165 5.61 -5.32 18.96
CA LYS A 165 6.60 -6.27 19.51
C LYS A 165 7.34 -5.67 20.71
N VAL A 166 7.72 -4.39 20.62
CA VAL A 166 8.35 -3.67 21.74
C VAL A 166 7.38 -3.53 22.92
N THR A 167 6.11 -3.21 22.67
CA THR A 167 5.06 -3.14 23.71
C THR A 167 4.89 -4.48 24.41
N LEU A 168 4.89 -5.60 23.66
CA LEU A 168 4.84 -6.94 24.22
C LEU A 168 6.07 -7.25 25.09
N ALA A 169 7.28 -6.88 24.64
CA ALA A 169 8.51 -7.06 25.42
C ALA A 169 8.46 -6.29 26.76
N TRP A 170 7.91 -5.07 26.76
CA TRP A 170 7.67 -4.31 27.99
C TRP A 170 6.65 -4.97 28.91
N CYS A 171 5.56 -5.54 28.37
CA CYS A 171 4.60 -6.30 29.19
C CYS A 171 5.26 -7.50 29.88
N VAL A 172 6.07 -8.28 29.13
CA VAL A 172 6.83 -9.41 29.71
C VAL A 172 7.78 -8.92 30.80
N PHE A 173 8.49 -7.81 30.55
CA PHE A 173 9.35 -7.20 31.55
C PHE A 173 8.58 -6.81 32.82
N PHE A 174 7.42 -6.16 32.71
CA PHE A 174 6.63 -5.75 33.87
C PHE A 174 6.08 -6.94 34.67
N ILE A 175 5.74 -8.06 34.01
CA ILE A 175 5.35 -9.30 34.68
C ILE A 175 6.52 -9.85 35.49
N CYS A 176 7.70 -10.01 34.88
CA CYS A 176 8.88 -10.53 35.55
C CYS A 176 9.32 -9.62 36.70
N ASN A 177 9.47 -8.32 36.42
CA ASN A 177 9.88 -7.33 37.40
C ASN A 177 8.89 -7.23 38.56
N GLY A 178 7.58 -7.17 38.27
CA GLY A 178 6.53 -7.15 39.29
C GLY A 178 6.53 -8.42 40.15
N SER A 179 6.80 -9.59 39.57
CA SER A 179 6.88 -10.87 40.29
C SER A 179 8.07 -10.92 41.25
N VAL A 180 9.26 -10.47 40.81
CA VAL A 180 10.45 -10.40 41.67
C VAL A 180 10.29 -9.32 42.74
N SER A 181 9.68 -8.18 42.40
CA SER A 181 9.30 -7.15 43.37
C SER A 181 8.35 -7.68 44.45
N ALA A 182 7.38 -8.52 44.08
CA ALA A 182 6.46 -9.14 45.03
C ALA A 182 7.19 -10.17 45.91
N PHE A 183 8.00 -11.03 45.29
CA PHE A 183 8.78 -12.03 46.01
C PHE A 183 9.71 -11.37 47.05
N THR A 184 10.46 -10.35 46.64
CA THR A 184 11.35 -9.61 47.53
C THR A 184 10.60 -8.84 48.62
N ALA A 185 9.36 -8.41 48.37
CA ALA A 185 8.55 -7.70 49.37
C ALA A 185 8.00 -8.64 50.46
N PHE A 186 7.58 -9.85 50.09
CA PHE A 186 6.95 -10.80 51.02
C PHE A 186 7.94 -11.74 51.73
N PHE A 187 9.02 -12.15 51.05
CA PHE A 187 9.86 -13.26 51.51
C PHE A 187 11.32 -12.88 51.80
N CYS A 188 11.74 -11.65 51.50
CA CYS A 188 13.13 -11.23 51.68
C CYS A 188 13.30 -10.10 52.71
N SER A 189 14.55 -9.92 53.15
CA SER A 189 14.92 -8.83 54.06
C SER A 189 14.77 -7.45 53.42
N ASP A 190 14.64 -6.41 54.25
CA ASP A 190 14.51 -5.01 53.80
C ASP A 190 15.69 -4.57 52.93
N THR A 191 16.89 -5.07 53.22
CA THR A 191 18.11 -4.84 52.45
C THR A 191 18.00 -5.43 51.04
N VAL A 192 17.59 -6.69 50.92
CA VAL A 192 17.44 -7.36 49.61
C VAL A 192 16.33 -6.69 48.79
N TRP A 193 15.20 -6.36 49.42
CA TRP A 193 14.11 -5.65 48.77
C TRP A 193 14.56 -4.28 48.24
N SER A 194 15.31 -3.51 49.03
CA SER A 194 15.81 -2.19 48.64
C SER A 194 16.81 -2.26 47.50
N ILE A 195 17.78 -3.19 47.57
CA ILE A 195 18.79 -3.36 46.50
C ILE A 195 18.09 -3.66 45.17
N TYR A 196 17.11 -4.56 45.18
CA TYR A 196 16.39 -4.90 43.97
C TYR A 196 15.52 -3.74 43.46
N ASN A 197 14.59 -3.25 44.29
CA ASN A 197 13.57 -2.30 43.86
C ASN A 197 14.07 -0.84 43.77
N GLY A 198 15.15 -0.51 44.49
CA GLY A 198 15.81 0.79 44.48
C GLY A 198 17.03 0.89 43.58
N GLY A 199 17.54 -0.24 43.07
CA GLY A 199 18.72 -0.28 42.20
C GLY A 199 18.53 -1.16 40.97
N ILE A 200 18.49 -2.49 41.17
CA ILE A 200 18.51 -3.48 40.07
C ILE A 200 17.35 -3.26 39.09
N SER A 201 16.14 -3.04 39.57
CA SER A 201 14.95 -2.83 38.73
C SER A 201 15.10 -1.63 37.78
N TYR A 202 15.66 -0.52 38.28
CA TYR A 202 15.94 0.66 37.45
C TYR A 202 17.08 0.42 36.46
N ALA A 203 18.13 -0.31 36.87
CA ALA A 203 19.20 -0.72 35.96
C ALA A 203 18.64 -1.58 34.81
N LEU A 204 17.77 -2.55 35.13
CA LEU A 204 17.11 -3.41 34.14
C LEU A 204 16.19 -2.60 33.20
N MET A 205 15.42 -1.63 33.72
CA MET A 205 14.64 -0.71 32.88
C MET A 205 15.54 0.10 31.95
N GLY A 206 16.67 0.62 32.45
CA GLY A 206 17.68 1.32 31.65
C GLY A 206 18.27 0.43 30.56
N CYS A 207 18.60 -0.82 30.88
CA CYS A 207 19.05 -1.81 29.91
C CYS A 207 17.99 -2.10 28.85
N MET A 208 16.71 -2.23 29.23
CA MET A 208 15.60 -2.39 28.28
C MET A 208 15.54 -1.22 27.27
N PHE A 209 15.65 0.02 27.73
CA PHE A 209 15.70 1.19 26.85
C PHE A 209 16.95 1.19 25.95
N ALA A 210 18.12 0.84 26.49
CA ALA A 210 19.35 0.78 25.71
C ALA A 210 19.30 -0.30 24.62
N VAL A 211 18.82 -1.50 24.97
CA VAL A 211 18.63 -2.61 24.03
C VAL A 211 17.61 -2.23 22.96
N GLU A 212 16.46 -1.66 23.35
CA GLU A 212 15.46 -1.18 22.39
C GLU A 212 16.05 -0.13 21.45
N PHE A 213 16.80 0.84 21.96
CA PHE A 213 17.45 1.87 21.16
C PHE A 213 18.48 1.30 20.16
N ILE A 214 19.30 0.35 20.60
CA ILE A 214 20.28 -0.33 19.73
C ILE A 214 19.56 -1.14 18.65
N ILE A 215 18.52 -1.91 19.02
CA ILE A 215 17.71 -2.67 18.07
C ILE A 215 17.03 -1.71 17.08
N ARG A 216 16.43 -0.61 17.55
CA ARG A 216 15.79 0.40 16.71
C ARG A 216 16.78 0.97 15.69
N ARG A 217 17.99 1.37 16.11
CA ARG A 217 19.03 1.85 15.20
C ARG A 217 19.46 0.78 14.19
N ARG A 218 19.55 -0.50 14.59
CA ARG A 218 19.87 -1.60 13.67
C ARG A 218 18.73 -1.85 12.67
N VAL A 219 17.47 -1.83 13.11
CA VAL A 219 16.30 -1.98 12.24
C VAL A 219 16.20 -0.82 11.27
N GLN A 220 16.33 0.43 11.73
CA GLN A 220 16.32 1.63 10.88
C GLN A 220 17.47 1.64 9.86
N ARG A 221 18.66 1.17 10.22
CA ARG A 221 19.78 1.05 9.27
C ARG A 221 19.56 -0.04 8.21
N LYS A 222 18.82 -1.10 8.56
CA LYS A 222 18.46 -2.19 7.63
C LYS A 222 17.24 -1.86 6.77
N MET A 223 16.44 -0.86 7.15
CA MET A 223 15.36 -0.37 6.30
C MET A 223 15.96 0.35 5.10
N PRO A 224 15.69 -0.10 3.86
CA PRO A 224 16.13 0.61 2.67
C PRO A 224 15.64 2.06 2.72
N LYS A 225 16.51 3.03 2.42
CA LYS A 225 16.05 4.41 2.24
C LYS A 225 15.34 4.48 0.90
N ALA A 226 14.00 4.45 0.95
CA ALA A 226 13.19 4.57 -0.25
C ALA A 226 12.98 6.05 -0.58
N HIS A 227 13.27 6.43 -1.82
CA HIS A 227 13.00 7.75 -2.38
C HIS A 227 11.94 7.59 -3.46
N THR A 228 10.67 7.72 -3.05
CA THR A 228 9.51 7.63 -3.96
C THR A 228 9.52 8.76 -4.99
N ILE A 229 8.68 8.65 -6.01
CA ILE A 229 8.53 9.64 -7.09
C ILE A 229 8.21 11.04 -6.53
N SER A 230 7.46 11.16 -5.44
CA SER A 230 7.14 12.46 -4.85
C SER A 230 8.21 13.01 -3.90
N THR A 231 9.09 12.15 -3.39
CA THR A 231 10.05 12.50 -2.31
C THR A 231 11.51 12.56 -2.72
N PHE A 232 11.86 12.10 -3.92
CA PHE A 232 13.25 12.12 -4.37
C PHE A 232 13.75 13.56 -4.58
N THR A 233 15.07 13.69 -4.47
CA THR A 233 15.86 14.90 -4.71
C THR A 233 17.00 14.55 -5.66
N ALA A 234 17.67 15.55 -6.22
CA ALA A 234 18.84 15.32 -7.08
C ALA A 234 19.94 14.50 -6.38
N ASP A 235 20.06 14.63 -5.06
CA ASP A 235 21.07 13.93 -4.26
C ASP A 235 20.54 12.65 -3.58
N SER A 236 19.35 12.18 -3.98
CA SER A 236 18.82 10.91 -3.46
C SER A 236 19.70 9.70 -3.84
N ARG A 237 20.50 9.84 -4.90
CA ARG A 237 21.47 8.84 -5.37
C ARG A 237 22.74 9.52 -5.90
N PRO A 238 23.90 8.84 -5.85
CA PRO A 238 25.11 9.27 -6.55
C PRO A 238 24.87 9.38 -8.06
N ASP A 239 25.60 10.28 -8.73
CA ASP A 239 25.49 10.52 -10.17
C ASP A 239 25.73 9.26 -11.01
N ASP A 240 26.65 8.40 -10.58
CA ASP A 240 27.05 7.15 -11.24
C ASP A 240 26.13 5.95 -10.90
N PHE A 241 25.12 6.16 -10.07
CA PHE A 241 24.17 5.11 -9.72
C PHE A 241 23.43 4.61 -10.97
N ILE A 242 23.49 3.31 -11.24
CA ILE A 242 22.82 2.70 -12.39
C ILE A 242 21.32 2.61 -12.12
N VAL A 243 20.52 3.32 -12.90
CA VAL A 243 19.06 3.31 -12.82
C VAL A 243 18.48 2.25 -13.75
N CYS A 244 19.06 2.13 -14.94
CA CYS A 244 18.54 1.27 -15.99
C CYS A 244 19.69 0.62 -16.77
N TYR A 245 19.45 -0.58 -17.29
CA TYR A 245 20.41 -1.33 -18.11
C TYR A 245 19.75 -1.93 -19.36
N GLU A 246 20.53 -2.19 -20.40
CA GLU A 246 20.04 -2.79 -21.64
C GLU A 246 20.35 -4.29 -21.71
N ARG A 247 19.47 -5.07 -22.36
CA ARG A 247 19.63 -6.52 -22.57
C ARG A 247 19.98 -7.27 -21.27
N LYS A 248 21.23 -7.71 -21.11
CA LYS A 248 21.74 -8.36 -19.90
C LYS A 248 22.70 -7.44 -19.16
N TRP A 249 22.79 -7.62 -17.85
CA TRP A 249 23.60 -6.78 -16.99
C TRP A 249 25.08 -6.76 -17.43
N SER A 250 25.66 -7.91 -17.77
CA SER A 250 27.07 -8.05 -18.16
C SER A 250 27.46 -7.31 -19.45
N ASP A 251 26.50 -6.83 -20.25
CA ASP A 251 26.80 -6.06 -21.47
C ASP A 251 27.36 -4.66 -21.18
N GLY A 252 27.23 -4.14 -19.95
CA GLY A 252 27.82 -2.85 -19.57
C GLY A 252 27.11 -1.61 -20.13
N ALA A 253 25.97 -1.78 -20.82
CA ALA A 253 25.18 -0.69 -21.39
C ALA A 253 24.17 -0.17 -20.36
N TYR A 254 24.51 0.96 -19.71
CA TYR A 254 23.78 1.51 -18.57
C TYR A 254 23.32 2.95 -18.79
N LYS A 255 22.24 3.29 -18.07
CA LYS A 255 21.80 4.66 -17.84
C LYS A 255 21.90 4.98 -16.35
N THR A 256 22.57 6.07 -16.04
CA THR A 256 22.92 6.49 -14.69
C THR A 256 21.90 7.48 -14.12
N TRP A 257 22.02 7.79 -12.83
CA TRP A 257 21.23 8.81 -12.18
C TRP A 257 21.47 10.19 -12.78
N ARG A 258 22.71 10.50 -13.17
CA ARG A 258 23.03 11.73 -13.89
C ARG A 258 22.33 11.81 -15.25
N ASP A 259 22.28 10.70 -15.99
CA ASP A 259 21.52 10.63 -17.25
C ASP A 259 20.03 10.87 -17.01
N PHE A 260 19.48 10.29 -15.95
CA PHE A 260 18.07 10.50 -15.56
C PHE A 260 17.78 11.98 -15.27
N LEU A 261 18.65 12.65 -14.49
CA LEU A 261 18.50 14.07 -14.20
C LEU A 261 18.59 14.93 -15.47
N SER A 262 19.51 14.59 -16.36
CA SER A 262 19.71 15.29 -17.65
C SER A 262 18.50 15.13 -18.57
N ASP A 263 18.09 13.90 -18.85
CA ASP A 263 16.99 13.61 -19.78
C ASP A 263 15.64 14.11 -19.23
N SER A 264 15.42 13.99 -17.92
CA SER A 264 14.24 14.58 -17.26
C SER A 264 14.26 16.12 -17.33
N ALA A 265 15.43 16.76 -17.22
CA ALA A 265 15.53 18.22 -17.34
C ALA A 265 15.23 18.72 -18.76
N LYS A 266 15.73 18.01 -19.78
CA LYS A 266 15.42 18.31 -21.20
C LYS A 266 13.91 18.21 -21.46
N LEU A 267 13.28 17.12 -21.02
CA LEU A 267 11.84 16.92 -21.17
C LEU A 267 11.04 17.95 -20.38
N ARG A 268 11.44 18.25 -19.15
CA ARG A 268 10.81 19.28 -18.31
C ARG A 268 10.85 20.65 -18.99
N LYS A 269 11.99 21.04 -19.56
CA LYS A 269 12.11 22.29 -20.31
C LYS A 269 11.15 22.33 -21.49
N PHE A 270 11.19 21.30 -22.34
CA PHE A 270 10.31 21.20 -23.50
C PHE A 270 8.81 21.24 -23.12
N ILE A 271 8.41 20.48 -22.10
CA ILE A 271 7.01 20.44 -21.63
C ILE A 271 6.59 21.78 -21.02
N SER A 272 7.49 22.49 -20.33
CA SER A 272 7.19 23.79 -19.72
C SER A 272 6.91 24.90 -20.74
N GLU A 273 7.47 24.79 -21.94
CA GLU A 273 7.27 25.73 -23.05
C GLU A 273 5.93 25.51 -23.78
N LYS A 274 5.27 24.36 -23.54
CA LYS A 274 3.99 24.00 -24.15
C LYS A 274 2.81 24.46 -23.27
N SER A 275 1.79 25.04 -23.92
CA SER A 275 0.57 25.52 -23.27
C SER A 275 -0.37 24.40 -22.82
N ALA A 276 -0.30 23.23 -23.46
CA ALA A 276 -1.13 22.07 -23.15
C ALA A 276 -1.01 21.65 -21.67
N GLN A 277 -2.13 21.26 -21.08
CA GLN A 277 -2.19 20.82 -19.67
C GLN A 277 -2.34 19.31 -19.53
N LYS A 278 -2.83 18.63 -20.57
CA LYS A 278 -3.08 17.20 -20.57
C LYS A 278 -2.17 16.53 -21.59
N TYR A 279 -1.55 15.43 -21.18
CA TYR A 279 -0.63 14.69 -22.03
C TYR A 279 -1.00 13.22 -22.01
N ILE A 280 -1.25 12.65 -23.18
CA ILE A 280 -1.16 11.20 -23.37
C ILE A 280 0.32 10.83 -23.28
N LEU A 281 0.66 9.86 -22.43
CA LEU A 281 1.99 9.30 -22.35
C LEU A 281 1.91 7.80 -22.66
N HIS A 282 2.51 7.38 -23.77
CA HIS A 282 2.62 5.98 -24.15
C HIS A 282 4.00 5.67 -24.72
N CYS A 283 4.82 4.89 -24.00
CA CYS A 283 6.14 4.47 -24.48
C CYS A 283 6.31 2.96 -24.38
N GLU A 284 7.08 2.32 -25.24
CA GLU A 284 7.51 0.93 -25.03
C GLU A 284 8.80 0.86 -24.19
N ASP A 285 9.67 1.86 -24.33
CA ASP A 285 10.91 2.05 -23.57
C ASP A 285 10.61 2.58 -22.16
N TYR A 286 11.06 1.84 -21.15
CA TYR A 286 10.86 2.19 -19.75
C TYR A 286 11.65 3.43 -19.32
N TRP A 287 12.79 3.71 -19.96
CA TRP A 287 13.60 4.89 -19.69
C TRP A 287 12.85 6.17 -20.09
N TYR A 288 12.36 6.21 -21.35
CA TYR A 288 11.62 7.36 -21.86
C TYR A 288 10.31 7.55 -21.11
N PHE A 289 9.61 6.46 -20.79
CA PHE A 289 8.43 6.53 -19.93
C PHE A 289 8.75 7.19 -18.58
N LEU A 290 9.78 6.71 -17.87
CA LEU A 290 10.15 7.24 -16.55
C LEU A 290 10.50 8.73 -16.61
N CYS A 291 11.39 9.12 -17.52
CA CYS A 291 11.84 10.51 -17.65
C CYS A 291 10.68 11.45 -18.02
N ALA A 292 9.84 11.05 -18.97
CA ALA A 292 8.68 11.85 -19.38
C ALA A 292 7.61 11.94 -18.28
N PHE A 293 7.33 10.82 -17.61
CA PHE A 293 6.37 10.78 -16.50
C PHE A 293 6.78 11.73 -15.37
N ILE A 294 8.05 11.67 -14.94
CA ILE A 294 8.59 12.57 -13.91
C ILE A 294 8.52 14.03 -14.36
N ALA A 295 8.93 14.33 -15.59
CA ALA A 295 8.90 15.69 -16.13
C ALA A 295 7.48 16.27 -16.17
N LEU A 296 6.48 15.48 -16.58
CA LEU A 296 5.08 15.88 -16.59
C LEU A 296 4.57 16.22 -15.18
N LEU A 297 4.89 15.39 -14.18
CA LEU A 297 4.50 15.65 -12.79
C LEU A 297 5.19 16.89 -12.22
N GLN A 298 6.48 17.09 -12.51
CA GLN A 298 7.22 18.29 -12.11
C GLN A 298 6.66 19.56 -12.75
N CYS A 299 6.17 19.46 -13.98
CA CYS A 299 5.46 20.53 -14.69
C CYS A 299 3.98 20.68 -14.28
N LYS A 300 3.50 19.89 -13.30
CA LYS A 300 2.10 19.87 -12.81
C LYS A 300 1.07 19.61 -13.92
N LYS A 301 1.43 18.80 -14.92
CA LYS A 301 0.55 18.41 -16.01
C LYS A 301 -0.32 17.21 -15.60
N THR A 302 -1.50 17.09 -16.22
CA THR A 302 -2.33 15.89 -16.11
C THR A 302 -1.79 14.80 -17.04
N VAL A 303 -1.50 13.63 -16.50
CA VAL A 303 -0.96 12.48 -17.26
C VAL A 303 -2.08 11.52 -17.62
N LEU A 304 -2.23 11.23 -18.91
CA LEU A 304 -3.21 10.28 -19.45
C LEU A 304 -2.44 9.03 -19.91
N LEU A 305 -2.54 7.95 -19.14
CA LEU A 305 -1.87 6.68 -19.46
C LEU A 305 -2.83 5.79 -20.25
N THR A 306 -2.39 5.28 -21.39
CA THR A 306 -3.21 4.51 -22.34
C THR A 306 -2.74 3.07 -22.46
N GLN A 307 -3.67 2.12 -22.50
CA GLN A 307 -3.34 0.69 -22.63
C GLN A 307 -2.91 0.27 -24.05
N ASN A 308 -3.29 1.03 -25.08
CA ASN A 308 -2.86 0.81 -26.46
C ASN A 308 -2.81 2.15 -27.20
N VAL A 309 -2.31 2.09 -28.44
CA VAL A 309 -2.13 3.24 -29.34
C VAL A 309 -2.86 3.07 -30.67
N THR A 310 -3.94 2.28 -30.69
CA THR A 310 -4.77 2.18 -31.90
C THR A 310 -5.33 3.56 -32.26
N ARG A 311 -5.45 3.84 -33.55
CA ARG A 311 -5.75 5.19 -34.05
C ARG A 311 -7.05 5.72 -33.47
N GLU A 312 -8.09 4.90 -33.48
CA GLU A 312 -9.43 5.25 -33.01
C GLU A 312 -9.44 5.42 -31.48
N PHE A 313 -8.73 4.56 -30.74
CA PHE A 313 -8.61 4.68 -29.28
C PHE A 313 -7.91 5.98 -28.87
N ILE A 314 -6.81 6.33 -29.53
CA ILE A 314 -6.09 7.58 -29.28
C ILE A 314 -6.95 8.78 -29.70
N ALA A 315 -7.65 8.71 -30.84
CA ALA A 315 -8.54 9.78 -31.29
C ALA A 315 -9.69 10.06 -30.30
N GLU A 316 -10.19 9.05 -29.58
CA GLU A 316 -11.22 9.25 -28.54
C GLU A 316 -10.70 9.99 -27.30
N ILE A 317 -9.38 9.98 -27.04
CA ILE A 317 -8.74 10.60 -25.87
C ILE A 317 -8.08 11.93 -26.24
N LYS A 318 -7.50 12.01 -27.43
CA LYS A 318 -6.71 13.14 -27.94
C LYS A 318 -7.62 14.23 -28.51
N THR A 319 -8.36 14.88 -27.61
CA THR A 319 -9.16 16.06 -27.92
C THR A 319 -8.31 17.32 -28.01
N ASP A 320 -8.89 18.46 -28.42
CA ASP A 320 -8.21 19.75 -28.44
C ASP A 320 -7.52 20.08 -27.10
N GLY A 321 -6.26 20.51 -27.17
CA GLY A 321 -5.44 20.82 -26.00
C GLY A 321 -4.81 19.61 -25.28
N VAL A 322 -4.94 18.40 -25.84
CA VAL A 322 -4.25 17.19 -25.39
C VAL A 322 -3.08 16.89 -26.32
N GLU A 323 -1.87 16.87 -25.76
CA GLU A 323 -0.66 16.48 -26.47
C GLU A 323 -0.39 14.98 -26.30
N PHE A 324 0.35 14.37 -27.23
CA PHE A 324 0.66 12.95 -27.17
C PHE A 324 2.18 12.73 -27.20
N LEU A 325 2.76 12.24 -26.10
CA LEU A 325 4.17 11.88 -25.96
C LEU A 325 4.36 10.37 -26.12
N THR A 326 5.28 9.98 -27.00
CA THR A 326 5.60 8.58 -27.28
C THR A 326 7.04 8.41 -27.77
N ASP A 327 7.55 7.19 -27.68
CA ASP A 327 8.82 6.75 -28.27
C ASP A 327 8.61 5.92 -29.55
N ARG A 328 7.38 5.91 -30.07
CA ARG A 328 7.03 5.27 -31.34
C ARG A 328 6.75 6.32 -32.41
N ASP A 329 7.08 5.99 -33.65
CA ASP A 329 6.73 6.81 -34.81
C ASP A 329 5.22 6.71 -35.08
N ILE A 330 4.45 7.62 -34.48
CA ILE A 330 3.00 7.71 -34.60
C ILE A 330 2.64 9.11 -35.07
N ALA A 331 1.77 9.19 -36.07
CA ALA A 331 1.28 10.47 -36.60
C ALA A 331 0.65 11.34 -35.50
N ASP A 332 0.87 12.66 -35.62
CA ASP A 332 0.39 13.67 -34.67
C ASP A 332 0.83 13.43 -33.21
N SER A 333 2.00 12.83 -33.01
CA SER A 333 2.61 12.66 -31.69
C SER A 333 3.95 13.40 -31.59
N ILE A 334 4.38 13.64 -30.36
CA ILE A 334 5.68 14.18 -30.02
C ILE A 334 6.60 13.00 -29.72
N PHE A 335 7.60 12.82 -30.57
CA PHE A 335 8.60 11.76 -30.44
C PHE A 335 9.62 12.13 -29.35
N ILE A 336 9.57 11.43 -28.22
CA ILE A 336 10.41 11.69 -27.05
C ILE A 336 11.91 11.58 -27.34
N PRO A 337 12.41 10.57 -28.08
CA PRO A 337 13.85 10.47 -28.39
C PRO A 337 14.38 11.73 -29.06
N ASP A 338 13.64 12.29 -30.02
CA ASP A 338 13.99 13.54 -30.68
C ASP A 338 14.14 14.72 -29.70
N VAL A 339 13.22 14.83 -28.73
CA VAL A 339 13.29 15.88 -27.70
C VAL A 339 14.54 15.73 -26.84
N VAL A 340 14.90 14.50 -26.49
CA VAL A 340 16.05 14.21 -25.61
C VAL A 340 17.39 14.35 -26.35
N GLU A 341 17.46 13.93 -27.61
CA GLU A 341 18.69 13.91 -28.41
C GLU A 341 19.00 15.28 -29.03
N LYS A 342 17.99 16.04 -29.46
CA LYS A 342 18.18 17.36 -30.09
C LYS A 342 18.32 18.50 -29.06
N ALA A 343 17.89 18.29 -27.82
CA ALA A 343 18.02 19.31 -26.78
C ALA A 343 19.48 19.51 -26.36
N ALA A 344 19.86 20.77 -26.15
CA ALA A 344 21.15 21.12 -25.58
C ALA A 344 21.33 20.47 -24.20
N PHE A 345 22.58 20.13 -23.86
CA PHE A 345 22.90 19.58 -22.56
C PHE A 345 22.53 20.58 -21.44
N PRO A 346 21.72 20.18 -20.44
CA PRO A 346 21.28 21.08 -19.38
C PRO A 346 22.44 21.47 -18.46
N SER A 347 22.36 22.67 -17.87
CA SER A 347 23.35 23.07 -16.86
C SER A 347 23.21 22.23 -15.58
N GLU A 348 24.27 22.15 -14.76
CA GLU A 348 24.20 21.49 -13.44
C GLU A 348 23.06 22.05 -12.57
N SER A 349 22.87 23.37 -12.61
CA SER A 349 21.79 24.03 -11.90
C SER A 349 20.41 23.55 -12.38
N ASP A 350 20.21 23.42 -13.70
CA ASP A 350 18.95 22.96 -14.27
C ASP A 350 18.68 21.48 -13.94
N MET A 351 19.72 20.64 -13.93
CA MET A 351 19.61 19.23 -13.58
C MET A 351 19.26 19.02 -12.11
N ARG A 352 19.87 19.81 -11.21
CA ARG A 352 19.73 19.62 -9.75
C ARG A 352 18.57 20.42 -9.13
N SER A 353 18.10 21.47 -9.77
CA SER A 353 16.93 22.25 -9.34
C SER A 353 15.63 21.56 -9.75
N LEU A 354 15.28 20.50 -9.01
CA LEU A 354 14.08 19.71 -9.27
C LEU A 354 12.83 20.40 -8.69
N PRO A 355 11.78 20.66 -9.49
CA PRO A 355 10.50 21.09 -8.95
C PRO A 355 9.91 20.02 -8.04
N LYS A 356 9.35 20.44 -6.91
CA LYS A 356 8.71 19.53 -5.96
C LYS A 356 7.44 18.93 -6.56
N ILE A 357 7.35 17.61 -6.54
CA ILE A 357 6.11 16.87 -6.82
C ILE A 357 5.34 16.75 -5.50
N VAL A 358 4.16 17.36 -5.42
CA VAL A 358 3.25 17.19 -4.28
C VAL A 358 2.29 16.06 -4.63
N ALA A 359 2.44 14.91 -3.96
CA ALA A 359 1.75 13.67 -4.32
C ALA A 359 0.22 13.85 -4.41
N ASP A 360 -0.38 14.60 -3.48
CA ASP A 360 -1.83 14.87 -3.41
C ASP A 360 -2.36 15.81 -4.50
N ASP A 361 -1.47 16.58 -5.15
CA ASP A 361 -1.80 17.55 -6.18
C ASP A 361 -1.65 16.98 -7.61
N THR A 362 -1.05 15.79 -7.74
CA THR A 362 -0.88 15.13 -9.04
C THR A 362 -2.22 14.65 -9.62
N ASP A 363 -2.32 14.55 -10.94
CA ASP A 363 -3.53 14.09 -11.62
C ASP A 363 -3.19 13.12 -12.75
N ILE A 364 -3.49 11.84 -12.54
CA ILE A 364 -3.11 10.74 -13.42
C ILE A 364 -4.36 9.96 -13.78
N LEU A 365 -4.67 9.82 -15.06
CA LEU A 365 -5.81 9.03 -15.54
C LEU A 365 -5.30 7.76 -16.23
N LEU A 366 -5.61 6.61 -15.65
CA LEU A 366 -5.34 5.30 -16.23
C LEU A 366 -6.53 4.89 -17.11
N TYR A 367 -6.38 4.96 -18.43
CA TYR A 367 -7.44 4.55 -19.35
C TYR A 367 -7.50 3.03 -19.48
N THR A 368 -8.69 2.50 -19.26
CA THR A 368 -9.01 1.07 -19.44
C THR A 368 -10.12 0.92 -20.48
N SER A 369 -10.19 -0.25 -21.13
CA SER A 369 -11.35 -0.64 -21.94
C SER A 369 -12.56 -0.75 -21.01
N GLY A 370 -13.43 0.26 -21.02
CA GLY A 370 -14.61 0.32 -20.16
C GLY A 370 -15.64 -0.75 -20.50
N SER A 371 -16.64 -0.95 -19.64
CA SER A 371 -17.79 -1.81 -19.94
C SER A 371 -18.78 -1.22 -20.94
N THR A 372 -18.66 0.08 -21.27
CA THR A 372 -19.72 0.92 -21.86
C THR A 372 -19.46 1.44 -23.27
N GLY A 373 -18.45 1.02 -24.00
CA GLY A 373 -18.10 1.53 -25.34
C GLY A 373 -16.85 2.40 -25.34
N LYS A 374 -16.69 3.26 -24.33
CA LYS A 374 -15.73 4.37 -24.35
C LYS A 374 -14.57 4.14 -23.37
N PRO A 375 -13.33 4.51 -23.72
CA PRO A 375 -12.20 4.52 -22.80
C PRO A 375 -12.55 5.30 -21.53
N LYS A 376 -12.45 4.63 -20.38
CA LYS A 376 -12.71 5.26 -19.08
C LYS A 376 -11.40 5.44 -18.35
N GLY A 377 -11.08 6.69 -18.04
CA GLY A 377 -9.93 7.05 -17.20
C GLY A 377 -10.25 6.85 -15.72
N VAL A 378 -9.51 5.96 -15.05
CA VAL A 378 -9.52 5.84 -13.59
C VAL A 378 -8.55 6.88 -13.02
N ARG A 379 -9.09 7.88 -12.33
CA ARG A 379 -8.31 9.02 -11.80
C ARG A 379 -7.60 8.68 -10.49
N GLN A 380 -6.28 8.76 -10.52
CA GLN A 380 -5.37 8.52 -9.41
C GLN A 380 -4.38 9.67 -9.23
N ARG A 381 -3.72 9.68 -8.08
CA ARG A 381 -2.62 10.58 -7.75
C ARG A 381 -1.46 9.74 -7.23
N MET A 382 -0.28 10.33 -7.15
CA MET A 382 0.90 9.64 -6.64
C MET A 382 0.73 9.21 -5.18
N THR A 383 -0.06 9.92 -4.37
CA THR A 383 -0.34 9.50 -2.98
C THR A 383 -0.94 8.10 -2.94
N GLU A 384 -1.93 7.81 -3.79
CA GLU A 384 -2.57 6.49 -3.80
C GLU A 384 -1.57 5.40 -4.23
N PHE A 385 -0.74 5.64 -5.26
CA PHE A 385 0.29 4.67 -5.69
C PHE A 385 1.39 4.45 -4.64
N GLU A 386 1.84 5.51 -3.99
CA GLU A 386 2.93 5.44 -3.01
C GLU A 386 2.50 4.77 -1.70
N LEU A 387 1.25 4.97 -1.28
CA LEU A 387 0.66 4.26 -0.13
C LEU A 387 0.46 2.77 -0.40
N ASP A 388 0.19 2.39 -1.65
CA ASP A 388 0.12 0.97 -2.03
C ASP A 388 1.53 0.33 -2.05
N ASN A 389 2.48 1.00 -2.69
CA ASN A 389 3.87 0.57 -2.77
C ASN A 389 4.54 0.42 -1.40
N ALA A 390 4.18 1.29 -0.45
CA ALA A 390 4.60 1.20 0.94
C ALA A 390 4.34 -0.15 1.60
N PHE A 391 3.24 -0.82 1.25
CA PHE A 391 2.94 -2.11 1.80
C PHE A 391 3.86 -3.18 1.21
N VAL A 392 3.96 -3.22 -0.13
CA VAL A 392 4.86 -4.13 -0.87
C VAL A 392 6.29 -3.99 -0.34
N PHE A 393 6.70 -2.75 -0.04
CA PHE A 393 7.96 -2.44 0.62
C PHE A 393 8.16 -3.22 1.93
N SER A 394 7.15 -3.14 2.80
CA SER A 394 7.25 -3.62 4.17
C SER A 394 7.43 -5.14 4.24
N LYS A 395 6.97 -5.86 3.21
CA LYS A 395 7.09 -7.31 3.10
C LYS A 395 8.29 -7.75 2.29
N TRP A 396 8.52 -7.14 1.12
CA TRP A 396 9.46 -7.64 0.11
C TRP A 396 10.56 -6.66 -0.27
N GLY A 397 10.69 -5.51 0.41
CA GLY A 397 11.73 -4.51 0.10
C GLY A 397 13.16 -5.07 0.12
N ALA A 398 13.45 -6.03 1.00
CA ALA A 398 14.74 -6.72 1.04
C ALA A 398 14.98 -7.62 -0.20
N GLU A 399 13.92 -8.19 -0.76
CA GLU A 399 13.98 -9.02 -1.97
C GLU A 399 14.21 -8.16 -3.22
N PHE A 400 13.64 -6.95 -3.25
CA PHE A 400 13.92 -5.96 -4.28
C PHE A 400 15.37 -5.46 -4.20
N ALA A 401 15.84 -5.05 -3.02
CA ALA A 401 17.15 -4.38 -2.86
C ALA A 401 18.36 -5.24 -3.26
N LYS A 402 18.24 -6.58 -3.27
CA LYS A 402 19.32 -7.50 -3.61
C LYS A 402 19.33 -7.98 -5.06
N ARG A 403 18.35 -7.57 -5.87
CA ARG A 403 18.15 -8.09 -7.24
C ARG A 403 18.06 -6.98 -8.28
N LYS A 404 18.19 -7.34 -9.54
CA LYS A 404 17.88 -6.50 -10.71
C LYS A 404 16.49 -6.80 -11.22
N LEU A 405 15.80 -5.83 -11.80
CA LEU A 405 14.43 -6.02 -12.24
C LEU A 405 14.34 -6.29 -13.74
N VAL A 406 13.65 -7.38 -14.10
CA VAL A 406 13.19 -7.66 -15.46
C VAL A 406 11.67 -7.81 -15.44
N THR A 407 11.01 -7.36 -16.51
CA THR A 407 9.55 -7.36 -16.61
C THR A 407 9.12 -7.87 -17.98
N THR A 408 7.99 -8.57 -18.02
CA THR A 408 7.29 -8.95 -19.27
C THR A 408 5.99 -8.15 -19.44
N VAL A 409 5.65 -7.33 -18.45
CA VAL A 409 4.42 -6.55 -18.39
C VAL A 409 4.67 -5.17 -18.98
N SER A 410 3.67 -4.54 -19.58
CA SER A 410 3.76 -3.13 -19.97
C SER A 410 3.57 -2.20 -18.76
N GLN A 411 4.35 -1.13 -18.70
CA GLN A 411 4.22 -0.01 -17.76
C GLN A 411 2.89 0.76 -17.90
N HIS A 412 2.13 0.54 -18.97
CA HIS A 412 0.79 1.13 -19.15
C HIS A 412 -0.32 0.36 -18.43
N HIS A 413 -0.01 -0.86 -17.97
CA HIS A 413 -0.87 -1.59 -17.07
C HIS A 413 -0.54 -1.22 -15.63
N ILE A 414 -1.53 -1.01 -14.76
CA ILE A 414 -1.31 -0.57 -13.36
C ILE A 414 -0.28 -1.45 -12.62
N TYR A 415 -0.35 -2.77 -12.80
CA TYR A 415 0.62 -3.70 -12.22
C TYR A 415 2.05 -3.46 -12.75
N GLY A 416 2.20 -3.26 -14.06
CA GLY A 416 3.51 -2.98 -14.66
C GLY A 416 4.04 -1.59 -14.28
N PHE A 417 3.17 -0.58 -14.14
CA PHE A 417 3.57 0.72 -13.61
C PHE A 417 4.10 0.61 -12.18
N LEU A 418 3.34 -0.03 -11.27
CA LEU A 418 3.71 -0.14 -9.86
C LEU A 418 4.98 -0.97 -9.69
N PHE A 419 5.03 -2.18 -10.26
CA PHE A 419 6.13 -3.12 -10.05
C PHE A 419 7.32 -2.91 -10.99
N GLY A 420 7.11 -2.36 -12.18
CA GLY A 420 8.14 -2.12 -13.19
C GLY A 420 8.73 -0.71 -13.20
N ILE A 421 8.03 0.29 -12.65
CA ILE A 421 8.51 1.68 -12.62
C ILE A 421 8.57 2.23 -11.18
N ALA A 422 7.43 2.33 -10.50
CA ALA A 422 7.33 3.10 -9.26
C ALA A 422 8.10 2.45 -8.09
N LEU A 423 7.97 1.14 -7.87
CA LEU A 423 8.73 0.39 -6.87
C LEU A 423 10.24 0.39 -7.16
N PRO A 424 10.74 0.00 -8.35
CA PRO A 424 12.18 -0.01 -8.61
C PRO A 424 12.79 1.38 -8.55
N PHE A 425 12.10 2.42 -9.06
CA PHE A 425 12.52 3.80 -8.88
C PHE A 425 12.56 4.19 -7.40
N GLY A 426 11.58 3.78 -6.60
CA GLY A 426 11.52 4.05 -5.18
C GLY A 426 12.71 3.48 -4.40
N TYR A 427 13.10 2.24 -4.70
CA TYR A 427 14.17 1.54 -3.97
C TYR A 427 15.56 1.70 -4.53
N GLY A 428 15.70 2.26 -5.74
CA GLY A 428 16.96 2.19 -6.45
C GLY A 428 17.25 0.73 -6.81
N VAL A 429 16.27 0.06 -7.42
CA VAL A 429 16.49 -1.22 -8.07
C VAL A 429 16.73 -0.94 -9.54
N PRO A 430 17.90 -1.28 -10.09
CA PRO A 430 18.13 -1.14 -11.51
C PRO A 430 17.16 -2.02 -12.29
N PHE A 431 16.48 -1.46 -13.28
CA PHE A 431 15.53 -2.19 -14.12
C PHE A 431 16.02 -2.27 -15.58
N ARG A 432 15.65 -3.35 -16.26
CA ARG A 432 15.92 -3.51 -17.69
C ARG A 432 15.09 -2.51 -18.50
N ARG A 433 15.73 -1.82 -19.46
CA ARG A 433 15.14 -0.77 -20.30
C ARG A 433 13.94 -1.24 -21.14
N THR A 434 14.03 -2.47 -21.62
CA THR A 434 13.01 -3.11 -22.45
C THR A 434 12.43 -4.31 -21.72
N ARG A 435 11.12 -4.53 -21.93
CA ARG A 435 10.47 -5.74 -21.45
C ARG A 435 11.03 -6.97 -22.19
N ILE A 436 10.91 -8.12 -21.54
CA ILE A 436 11.07 -9.42 -22.20
C ILE A 436 9.78 -9.71 -22.98
N GLU A 437 9.90 -9.84 -24.29
CA GLU A 437 8.76 -10.12 -25.17
C GLU A 437 8.67 -11.61 -25.51
N TYR A 438 9.83 -12.27 -25.59
CA TYR A 438 9.95 -13.66 -25.97
C TYR A 438 10.54 -14.51 -24.83
N PRO A 439 9.96 -15.68 -24.51
CA PRO A 439 10.47 -16.54 -23.45
C PRO A 439 11.96 -16.90 -23.53
N GLU A 440 12.47 -17.07 -24.75
CA GLU A 440 13.85 -17.48 -25.04
C GLU A 440 14.87 -16.43 -24.55
N GLU A 441 14.47 -15.17 -24.41
CA GLU A 441 15.33 -14.13 -23.86
C GLU A 441 15.75 -14.40 -22.42
N PHE A 442 14.96 -15.15 -21.64
CA PHE A 442 15.36 -15.56 -20.29
C PHE A 442 16.60 -16.48 -20.31
N GLU A 443 16.85 -17.22 -21.38
CA GLU A 443 18.05 -18.06 -21.50
C GLU A 443 19.34 -17.22 -21.60
N THR A 444 19.22 -15.94 -21.97
CA THR A 444 20.36 -15.02 -22.07
C THR A 444 20.72 -14.38 -20.73
N LEU A 445 19.87 -14.52 -19.71
CA LEU A 445 20.08 -13.99 -18.38
C LEU A 445 20.75 -15.07 -17.52
N SER A 446 22.00 -14.86 -17.11
CA SER A 446 22.75 -15.88 -16.35
C SER A 446 23.70 -15.36 -15.26
N ASP A 447 23.91 -14.05 -15.17
CA ASP A 447 25.02 -13.49 -14.38
C ASP A 447 24.57 -12.81 -13.06
N GLU A 448 23.27 -12.74 -12.77
CA GLU A 448 22.72 -11.91 -11.68
C GLU A 448 21.47 -12.50 -11.02
N SER A 449 21.13 -11.99 -9.85
CA SER A 449 19.85 -12.28 -9.18
C SER A 449 18.74 -11.38 -9.71
N TYR A 450 17.60 -11.97 -10.11
CA TYR A 450 16.53 -11.26 -10.79
C TYR A 450 15.20 -11.23 -10.02
N MET A 451 14.63 -10.03 -9.94
CA MET A 451 13.23 -9.79 -9.65
C MET A 451 12.47 -9.80 -10.97
N ILE A 452 11.56 -10.77 -11.15
CA ILE A 452 10.82 -10.98 -12.39
C ILE A 452 9.37 -10.54 -12.17
N ILE A 453 8.93 -9.56 -12.95
CA ILE A 453 7.53 -9.13 -13.01
C ILE A 453 6.90 -9.78 -14.22
N ALA A 454 6.06 -10.79 -14.00
CA ALA A 454 5.48 -11.58 -15.08
C ALA A 454 3.98 -11.76 -14.95
N THR A 455 3.38 -12.28 -16.01
CA THR A 455 1.97 -12.65 -16.01
C THR A 455 1.80 -14.16 -16.14
N PRO A 456 0.69 -14.76 -15.65
CA PRO A 456 0.46 -16.20 -15.78
C PRO A 456 0.54 -16.73 -17.22
N ALA A 457 0.03 -15.98 -18.20
CA ALA A 457 0.06 -16.32 -19.61
C ALA A 457 1.48 -16.27 -20.19
N PHE A 458 2.30 -15.31 -19.75
CA PHE A 458 3.71 -15.30 -20.12
C PHE A 458 4.44 -16.51 -19.52
N LEU A 459 4.29 -16.74 -18.22
CA LEU A 459 4.89 -17.88 -17.52
C LEU A 459 4.50 -19.20 -18.18
N LYS A 460 3.22 -19.37 -18.54
CA LYS A 460 2.73 -20.57 -19.24
C LYS A 460 3.50 -20.83 -20.53
N ARG A 461 3.72 -19.80 -21.35
CA ARG A 461 4.50 -19.92 -22.59
C ARG A 461 5.97 -20.25 -22.31
N THR A 462 6.55 -19.69 -21.25
CA THR A 462 7.96 -19.93 -20.93
C THR A 462 8.24 -21.34 -20.42
N VAL A 463 7.31 -21.93 -19.67
CA VAL A 463 7.51 -23.26 -19.08
C VAL A 463 7.11 -24.41 -20.01
N GLU A 464 6.62 -24.12 -21.23
CA GLU A 464 6.21 -25.15 -22.21
C GLU A 464 7.36 -26.10 -22.59
N THR A 465 8.62 -25.63 -22.58
CA THR A 465 9.80 -26.45 -22.91
C THR A 465 10.30 -27.29 -21.73
N GLU A 466 9.83 -27.00 -20.51
CA GLU A 466 10.27 -27.61 -19.24
C GLU A 466 11.80 -27.59 -19.00
N ARG A 467 12.52 -26.76 -19.76
CA ARG A 467 13.97 -26.61 -19.63
C ARG A 467 14.27 -25.63 -18.49
N LYS A 468 15.08 -26.06 -17.53
CA LYS A 468 15.56 -25.17 -16.48
C LYS A 468 16.35 -24.00 -17.07
N LEU A 469 16.00 -22.79 -16.67
CA LEU A 469 16.69 -21.57 -17.08
C LEU A 469 18.00 -21.41 -16.30
N PRO A 470 19.02 -20.75 -16.88
CA PRO A 470 20.30 -20.51 -16.24
C PRO A 470 20.24 -19.37 -15.20
N LEU A 471 19.22 -19.38 -14.34
CA LEU A 471 18.97 -18.34 -13.34
C LEU A 471 19.17 -18.90 -11.93
N ASP A 472 20.11 -18.35 -11.18
CA ASP A 472 20.51 -18.88 -9.87
C ASP A 472 19.63 -18.39 -8.71
N ASP A 473 19.16 -17.13 -8.74
CA ASP A 473 18.29 -16.56 -7.70
C ASP A 473 17.20 -15.68 -8.32
N CYS A 474 16.00 -16.25 -8.43
CA CYS A 474 14.81 -15.57 -8.92
C CYS A 474 13.82 -15.27 -7.81
N PHE A 475 13.15 -14.13 -7.94
CA PHE A 475 11.92 -13.83 -7.21
C PHE A 475 10.87 -13.35 -8.20
N ILE A 476 9.75 -14.08 -8.30
CA ILE A 476 8.75 -13.83 -9.33
C ILE A 476 7.48 -13.27 -8.69
N PHE A 477 7.08 -12.07 -9.10
CA PHE A 477 5.72 -11.58 -8.89
C PHE A 477 4.87 -11.87 -10.13
N THR A 478 3.62 -12.26 -9.90
CA THR A 478 2.67 -12.43 -10.99
C THR A 478 1.28 -11.90 -10.67
N SER A 479 0.61 -11.33 -11.66
CA SER A 479 -0.73 -10.75 -11.52
C SER A 479 -1.47 -10.77 -12.86
N GLY A 480 -2.74 -10.36 -12.83
CA GLY A 480 -3.58 -10.25 -14.03
C GLY A 480 -4.43 -11.49 -14.30
N GLY A 481 -4.00 -12.69 -13.93
CA GLY A 481 -4.75 -13.95 -14.05
C GLY A 481 -4.56 -14.87 -12.85
N ALA A 482 -5.25 -16.02 -12.85
CA ALA A 482 -5.05 -17.06 -11.83
C ALA A 482 -3.95 -18.04 -12.26
N VAL A 483 -3.05 -18.39 -11.35
CA VAL A 483 -2.06 -19.44 -11.57
C VAL A 483 -2.64 -20.79 -11.14
N SER A 484 -2.60 -21.78 -12.04
CA SER A 484 -2.99 -23.16 -11.72
C SER A 484 -1.89 -23.86 -10.93
N LYS A 485 -2.23 -24.97 -10.24
CA LYS A 485 -1.24 -25.78 -9.52
C LYS A 485 -0.13 -26.27 -10.45
N GLU A 486 -0.51 -26.80 -11.61
CA GLU A 486 0.42 -27.27 -12.63
C GLU A 486 1.37 -26.15 -13.11
N LEU A 487 0.82 -24.96 -13.38
CA LEU A 487 1.63 -23.83 -13.83
C LEU A 487 2.64 -23.40 -12.76
N ALA A 488 2.24 -23.38 -11.49
CA ALA A 488 3.13 -23.04 -10.39
C ALA A 488 4.29 -24.04 -10.24
N GLU A 489 3.99 -25.34 -10.30
CA GLU A 489 4.98 -26.42 -10.22
C GLU A 489 5.97 -26.37 -11.40
N LYS A 490 5.47 -26.18 -12.62
CA LYS A 490 6.31 -26.00 -13.81
C LYS A 490 7.16 -24.74 -13.74
N THR A 491 6.61 -23.64 -13.23
CA THR A 491 7.36 -22.39 -13.04
C THR A 491 8.48 -22.59 -12.02
N GLU A 492 8.20 -23.27 -10.91
CA GLU A 492 9.22 -23.58 -9.90
C GLU A 492 10.32 -24.50 -10.44
N ALA A 493 9.98 -25.49 -11.28
CA ALA A 493 10.96 -26.35 -11.92
C ALA A 493 11.86 -25.60 -12.91
N VAL A 494 11.29 -24.69 -13.70
CA VAL A 494 11.99 -23.96 -14.77
C VAL A 494 12.80 -22.77 -14.23
N PHE A 495 12.23 -21.98 -13.31
CA PHE A 495 12.85 -20.77 -12.77
C PHE A 495 13.49 -20.96 -11.38
N GLY A 496 13.26 -22.09 -10.71
CA GLY A 496 13.71 -22.31 -9.33
C GLY A 496 12.89 -21.56 -8.27
N PHE A 497 11.73 -20.98 -8.63
CA PHE A 497 10.89 -20.21 -7.71
C PHE A 497 9.40 -20.36 -8.02
N CYS A 498 8.59 -20.75 -7.02
CA CYS A 498 7.13 -20.71 -7.14
C CYS A 498 6.65 -19.25 -7.17
N PRO A 499 5.92 -18.81 -8.21
CA PRO A 499 5.53 -17.41 -8.36
C PRO A 499 4.65 -16.93 -7.21
N LEU A 500 4.86 -15.69 -6.79
CA LEU A 500 4.04 -14.98 -5.82
C LEU A 500 2.95 -14.21 -6.56
N GLU A 501 1.72 -14.68 -6.42
CA GLU A 501 0.56 -14.05 -7.03
C GLU A 501 0.13 -12.83 -6.24
N VAL A 502 -0.24 -11.77 -6.95
CA VAL A 502 -0.85 -10.55 -6.41
C VAL A 502 -2.22 -10.37 -7.08
N TYR A 503 -3.26 -10.29 -6.27
CA TYR A 503 -4.63 -10.05 -6.73
C TYR A 503 -4.97 -8.56 -6.62
N GLY A 504 -5.61 -8.03 -7.66
CA GLY A 504 -5.96 -6.61 -7.71
C GLY A 504 -6.59 -6.17 -9.03
N SER A 505 -6.87 -4.87 -9.10
CA SER A 505 -7.39 -4.20 -10.30
C SER A 505 -6.94 -2.74 -10.38
N THR A 506 -7.22 -2.07 -11.52
CA THR A 506 -6.98 -0.62 -11.66
C THR A 506 -7.77 0.21 -10.65
N GLU A 507 -8.94 -0.28 -10.20
CA GLU A 507 -9.78 0.42 -9.23
C GLU A 507 -9.38 0.17 -7.77
N THR A 508 -8.70 -0.94 -7.48
CA THR A 508 -8.42 -1.41 -6.11
C THR A 508 -6.93 -1.47 -5.76
N SER A 509 -6.05 -1.35 -6.76
CA SER A 509 -4.66 -1.77 -6.70
C SER A 509 -4.50 -3.23 -6.25
N GLY A 510 -3.33 -3.63 -5.78
CA GLY A 510 -3.14 -4.92 -5.12
C GLY A 510 -3.90 -4.97 -3.80
N ILE A 511 -4.68 -6.03 -3.57
CA ILE A 511 -5.46 -6.20 -2.34
C ILE A 511 -5.10 -7.46 -1.57
N GLY A 512 -4.40 -8.41 -2.19
CA GLY A 512 -4.01 -9.65 -1.54
C GLY A 512 -2.97 -10.42 -2.35
N TYR A 513 -2.38 -11.43 -1.71
CA TYR A 513 -1.33 -12.24 -2.30
C TYR A 513 -1.43 -13.70 -1.87
N ARG A 514 -0.82 -14.59 -2.65
CA ARG A 514 -0.66 -16.02 -2.33
C ARG A 514 0.50 -16.64 -3.09
N GLN A 515 1.01 -17.78 -2.62
CA GLN A 515 1.81 -18.70 -3.42
C GLN A 515 1.09 -20.03 -3.52
N GLN A 516 0.83 -20.48 -4.75
CA GLN A 516 0.02 -21.66 -5.03
C GLN A 516 0.50 -22.93 -4.28
N THR A 517 1.82 -23.14 -4.15
CA THR A 517 2.39 -24.32 -3.45
C THR A 517 2.29 -24.25 -1.93
N LYS A 518 2.10 -23.06 -1.35
CA LYS A 518 2.01 -22.86 0.11
C LYS A 518 0.59 -22.62 0.59
N ASP A 519 -0.16 -21.80 -0.14
CA ASP A 519 -1.46 -21.27 0.28
C ASP A 519 -2.63 -21.94 -0.46
N GLY A 520 -2.36 -22.68 -1.55
CA GLY A 520 -3.39 -23.19 -2.44
C GLY A 520 -4.25 -22.05 -3.01
N LEU A 521 -5.58 -22.17 -2.88
CA LEU A 521 -6.53 -21.17 -3.39
C LEU A 521 -6.76 -19.97 -2.46
N ALA A 522 -6.20 -19.99 -1.24
CA ALA A 522 -6.47 -18.98 -0.23
C ALA A 522 -5.58 -17.74 -0.44
N TRP A 523 -6.21 -16.57 -0.56
CA TRP A 523 -5.55 -15.28 -0.63
C TRP A 523 -5.41 -14.67 0.75
N THR A 524 -4.22 -14.13 1.03
CA THR A 524 -3.98 -13.29 2.21
C THR A 524 -4.20 -11.83 1.84
N PRO A 525 -5.15 -11.12 2.47
CA PRO A 525 -5.31 -9.68 2.29
C PRO A 525 -4.01 -8.93 2.61
N PHE A 526 -3.76 -7.83 1.91
CA PHE A 526 -2.75 -6.87 2.35
C PHE A 526 -3.19 -6.19 3.65
N ASP A 527 -2.26 -5.94 4.59
CA ASP A 527 -2.60 -5.41 5.92
C ASP A 527 -3.26 -4.01 5.86
N ASN A 528 -3.04 -3.27 4.77
CA ASN A 528 -3.66 -1.97 4.50
C ASN A 528 -5.02 -2.08 3.78
N ALA A 529 -5.46 -3.29 3.41
CA ALA A 529 -6.73 -3.56 2.78
C ALA A 529 -7.68 -4.26 3.77
N LYS A 530 -8.83 -3.66 4.03
CA LYS A 530 -9.94 -4.29 4.74
C LYS A 530 -10.89 -4.88 3.72
N ILE A 531 -11.22 -6.16 3.89
CA ILE A 531 -11.99 -6.92 2.92
C ILE A 531 -13.15 -7.61 3.63
N TRP A 532 -14.34 -7.56 3.03
CA TRP A 532 -15.49 -8.34 3.46
C TRP A 532 -16.35 -8.78 2.27
N LYS A 533 -17.32 -9.66 2.51
CA LYS A 533 -18.29 -10.14 1.53
C LYS A 533 -19.53 -9.26 1.58
N GLY A 534 -19.93 -8.68 0.45
CA GLY A 534 -21.16 -7.93 0.27
C GLY A 534 -22.41 -8.82 0.27
N GLU A 535 -23.59 -8.21 0.31
CA GLU A 535 -24.87 -8.92 0.27
C GLU A 535 -25.09 -9.68 -1.05
N ASP A 536 -24.50 -9.18 -2.14
CA ASP A 536 -24.48 -9.80 -3.47
C ASP A 536 -23.44 -10.94 -3.61
N GLY A 537 -22.69 -11.22 -2.54
CA GLY A 537 -21.62 -12.21 -2.51
C GLY A 537 -20.29 -11.74 -3.11
N CYS A 538 -20.21 -10.49 -3.57
CA CYS A 538 -18.99 -9.90 -4.11
C CYS A 538 -18.05 -9.40 -3.01
N LEU A 539 -16.77 -9.26 -3.33
CA LEU A 539 -15.80 -8.65 -2.41
C LEU A 539 -15.99 -7.13 -2.34
N VAL A 540 -15.98 -6.61 -1.12
CA VAL A 540 -15.92 -5.17 -0.85
C VAL A 540 -14.58 -4.86 -0.18
N ILE A 541 -13.89 -3.84 -0.67
CA ILE A 541 -12.55 -3.47 -0.22
C ILE A 541 -12.51 -2.02 0.23
N VAL A 542 -11.83 -1.76 1.35
CA VAL A 542 -11.38 -0.43 1.74
C VAL A 542 -9.86 -0.47 1.85
N SER A 543 -9.18 0.42 1.13
CA SER A 543 -7.73 0.60 1.20
C SER A 543 -7.40 2.08 1.00
N PRO A 544 -6.17 2.53 1.34
CA PRO A 544 -5.76 3.91 1.07
C PRO A 544 -5.80 4.33 -0.42
N TYR A 545 -5.83 3.34 -1.33
CA TYR A 545 -5.99 3.56 -2.76
C TYR A 545 -7.43 3.93 -3.15
N ILE A 546 -8.42 3.54 -2.34
CA ILE A 546 -9.84 3.74 -2.60
C ILE A 546 -10.29 5.02 -1.89
N LYS A 547 -10.72 5.99 -2.70
CA LYS A 547 -11.13 7.32 -2.20
C LYS A 547 -12.46 7.31 -1.45
N ASP A 548 -13.37 6.40 -1.80
CA ASP A 548 -14.66 6.29 -1.12
C ASP A 548 -14.47 5.63 0.26
N PRO A 549 -14.83 6.32 1.37
CA PRO A 549 -14.75 5.74 2.71
C PRO A 549 -15.62 4.49 2.89
N LYS A 550 -16.65 4.31 2.07
CA LYS A 550 -17.49 3.10 2.07
C LYS A 550 -16.81 1.89 1.42
N GLY A 551 -15.71 2.13 0.72
CA GLY A 551 -14.99 1.11 -0.04
C GLY A 551 -15.46 0.97 -1.48
N PHE A 552 -14.85 0.02 -2.17
CA PHE A 552 -15.16 -0.35 -3.54
C PHE A 552 -15.73 -1.77 -3.55
N ALA A 553 -16.97 -1.93 -4.00
CA ALA A 553 -17.55 -3.23 -4.28
C ALA A 553 -17.04 -3.71 -5.64
N THR A 554 -16.34 -4.84 -5.66
CA THR A 554 -15.94 -5.48 -6.91
C THR A 554 -17.12 -6.24 -7.51
N ALA A 555 -16.94 -6.74 -8.73
CA ALA A 555 -17.84 -7.74 -9.29
C ALA A 555 -17.23 -9.14 -9.20
N ASP A 556 -16.37 -9.38 -8.20
CA ASP A 556 -15.71 -10.66 -8.00
C ASP A 556 -16.29 -11.37 -6.78
N LEU A 557 -16.85 -12.56 -7.02
CA LEU A 557 -17.42 -13.41 -5.99
C LEU A 557 -16.31 -14.06 -5.16
N ALA A 558 -16.49 -14.10 -3.84
CA ALA A 558 -15.53 -14.77 -2.95
C ALA A 558 -16.20 -15.35 -1.69
N ASP A 559 -15.50 -16.31 -1.09
CA ASP A 559 -15.80 -16.82 0.24
C ASP A 559 -14.70 -16.39 1.22
N LEU A 560 -15.10 -15.89 2.39
CA LEU A 560 -14.18 -15.55 3.47
C LEU A 560 -13.92 -16.77 4.35
N LEU A 561 -12.66 -16.99 4.70
CA LEU A 561 -12.23 -18.02 5.62
C LEU A 561 -12.22 -17.49 7.06
N PRO A 562 -12.36 -18.37 8.08
CA PRO A 562 -12.39 -17.95 9.49
C PRO A 562 -11.12 -17.22 9.97
N ASP A 563 -9.98 -17.41 9.29
CA ASP A 563 -8.69 -16.77 9.59
C ASP A 563 -8.51 -15.40 8.91
N GLY A 564 -9.53 -14.90 8.20
CA GLY A 564 -9.50 -13.63 7.49
C GLY A 564 -8.94 -13.70 6.06
N ARG A 565 -8.52 -14.88 5.59
CA ARG A 565 -8.20 -15.10 4.16
C ARG A 565 -9.47 -15.22 3.32
N PHE A 566 -9.32 -15.22 2.00
CA PHE A 566 -10.45 -15.36 1.08
C PHE A 566 -10.14 -16.27 -0.12
N VAL A 567 -11.18 -16.89 -0.68
CA VAL A 567 -11.09 -17.74 -1.88
C VAL A 567 -11.99 -17.18 -2.96
N MET A 568 -11.44 -16.98 -4.15
CA MET A 568 -12.16 -16.44 -5.30
C MET A 568 -13.11 -17.50 -5.91
N LYS A 569 -14.32 -17.08 -6.30
CA LYS A 569 -15.36 -17.93 -6.90
C LYS A 569 -15.72 -17.54 -8.34
N GLY A 570 -15.06 -16.52 -8.89
CA GLY A 570 -15.29 -16.02 -10.25
C GLY A 570 -15.85 -14.60 -10.26
N ARG A 571 -16.43 -14.18 -11.39
CA ARG A 571 -17.04 -12.85 -11.56
C ARG A 571 -18.55 -12.93 -11.70
N ALA A 572 -19.22 -11.93 -11.14
CA ALA A 572 -20.67 -11.74 -11.24
C ALA A 572 -21.09 -11.06 -12.55
N ASP A 573 -20.17 -10.38 -13.26
CA ASP A 573 -20.47 -9.63 -14.48
C ASP A 573 -19.94 -10.27 -15.78
N SER A 574 -20.26 -9.64 -16.94
CA SER A 574 -19.87 -10.10 -18.28
C SER A 574 -18.42 -9.71 -18.69
N ILE A 575 -17.54 -9.41 -17.73
CA ILE A 575 -16.13 -9.10 -17.99
C ILE A 575 -15.30 -10.35 -17.77
N VAL A 576 -14.53 -10.74 -18.79
CA VAL A 576 -13.63 -11.91 -18.75
C VAL A 576 -12.17 -11.46 -18.84
N LYS A 577 -11.27 -12.26 -18.27
CA LYS A 577 -9.82 -12.02 -18.34
C LYS A 577 -9.21 -13.01 -19.33
N ILE A 578 -8.89 -12.57 -20.54
CA ILE A 578 -8.22 -13.39 -21.56
C ILE A 578 -6.83 -12.79 -21.77
N GLU A 579 -5.78 -13.60 -21.58
CA GLU A 579 -4.37 -13.19 -21.61
C GLU A 579 -4.10 -11.95 -20.73
N GLU A 580 -4.62 -11.98 -19.49
CA GLU A 580 -4.59 -10.88 -18.49
C GLU A 580 -5.23 -9.56 -18.89
N LYS A 581 -5.79 -9.44 -20.09
CA LYS A 581 -6.57 -8.26 -20.46
C LYS A 581 -7.98 -8.41 -19.92
N ARG A 582 -8.44 -7.36 -19.23
CA ARG A 582 -9.85 -7.23 -18.89
C ARG A 582 -10.61 -6.92 -20.16
N ILE A 583 -11.34 -7.90 -20.64
CA ILE A 583 -12.15 -7.77 -21.83
C ILE A 583 -13.60 -7.67 -21.42
N SER A 584 -14.19 -6.52 -21.70
CA SER A 584 -15.63 -6.35 -21.65
C SER A 584 -16.25 -7.02 -22.88
N MET A 585 -17.01 -8.09 -22.70
CA MET A 585 -17.76 -8.69 -23.82
C MET A 585 -18.82 -7.73 -24.35
N THR A 586 -19.41 -6.92 -23.46
CA THR A 586 -20.38 -5.88 -23.79
C THR A 586 -19.77 -4.76 -24.64
N GLU A 587 -18.48 -4.47 -24.47
CA GLU A 587 -17.75 -3.52 -25.31
C GLU A 587 -17.69 -4.02 -26.76
N VAL A 588 -17.27 -5.27 -26.94
CA VAL A 588 -17.20 -5.91 -28.27
C VAL A 588 -18.60 -5.98 -28.89
N GLU A 589 -19.62 -6.32 -28.11
CA GLU A 589 -21.03 -6.27 -28.52
C GLU A 589 -21.42 -4.87 -29.03
N ASN A 590 -21.15 -3.82 -28.24
CA ASN A 590 -21.48 -2.44 -28.60
C ASN A 590 -20.77 -1.97 -29.86
N ARG A 591 -19.48 -2.28 -30.05
CA ARG A 591 -18.76 -1.93 -31.29
C ARG A 591 -19.33 -2.66 -32.49
N LEU A 592 -19.65 -3.95 -32.36
CA LEU A 592 -20.31 -4.70 -33.43
C LEU A 592 -21.67 -4.09 -33.82
N LEU A 593 -22.47 -3.62 -32.85
CA LEU A 593 -23.71 -2.88 -33.12
C LEU A 593 -23.44 -1.54 -33.83
N GLN A 594 -22.39 -0.81 -33.41
CA GLN A 594 -22.00 0.47 -34.01
C GLN A 594 -21.43 0.36 -35.43
N SER A 595 -21.16 -0.85 -35.93
CA SER A 595 -20.76 -1.07 -37.33
C SER A 595 -21.82 -0.64 -38.35
N GLY A 596 -23.07 -0.46 -37.91
CA GLY A 596 -24.22 -0.14 -38.77
C GLY A 596 -24.75 -1.33 -39.57
N LEU A 597 -24.22 -2.54 -39.38
CA LEU A 597 -24.61 -3.75 -40.15
C LEU A 597 -25.23 -4.85 -39.28
N VAL A 598 -25.28 -4.63 -37.96
CA VAL A 598 -25.71 -5.62 -36.96
C VAL A 598 -26.89 -5.04 -36.20
N SER A 599 -27.96 -5.82 -36.08
CA SER A 599 -29.17 -5.47 -35.31
C SER A 599 -29.15 -6.04 -33.90
N ASP A 600 -28.48 -7.18 -33.69
CA ASP A 600 -28.33 -7.80 -32.39
C ASP A 600 -27.05 -8.63 -32.31
N VAL A 601 -26.47 -8.74 -31.12
CA VAL A 601 -25.23 -9.47 -30.88
C VAL A 601 -25.14 -9.99 -29.46
N LYS A 602 -24.47 -11.13 -29.31
CA LYS A 602 -23.98 -11.62 -28.02
C LYS A 602 -22.56 -12.15 -28.17
N VAL A 603 -21.69 -11.74 -27.27
CA VAL A 603 -20.32 -12.24 -27.15
C VAL A 603 -20.22 -13.06 -25.87
N ILE A 604 -19.61 -14.23 -25.98
CA ILE A 604 -19.35 -15.15 -24.87
C ILE A 604 -17.88 -15.55 -24.87
N ALA A 605 -17.35 -15.85 -23.68
CA ALA A 605 -16.06 -16.52 -23.54
C ALA A 605 -16.27 -18.03 -23.57
N LEU A 606 -15.59 -18.68 -24.51
CA LEU A 606 -15.48 -20.12 -24.63
C LEU A 606 -14.05 -20.55 -24.24
N GLU A 607 -13.92 -21.81 -23.87
CA GLU A 607 -12.65 -22.41 -23.50
C GLU A 607 -12.48 -23.72 -24.28
N ASP A 608 -11.32 -23.86 -24.92
CA ASP A 608 -10.87 -25.09 -25.57
C ASP A 608 -9.48 -25.40 -25.00
N VAL A 609 -8.39 -25.16 -25.74
CA VAL A 609 -7.00 -25.20 -25.20
C VAL A 609 -6.62 -23.89 -24.47
N ARG A 610 -7.21 -22.77 -24.90
CA ARG A 610 -7.08 -21.43 -24.30
C ARG A 610 -8.47 -20.78 -24.28
N GLN A 611 -8.68 -19.82 -23.39
CA GLN A 611 -9.91 -19.03 -23.38
C GLN A 611 -9.93 -18.05 -24.55
N TYR A 612 -11.06 -17.90 -25.24
CA TYR A 612 -11.22 -16.96 -26.36
C TYR A 612 -12.66 -16.45 -26.44
N LEU A 613 -12.86 -15.33 -27.14
CA LEU A 613 -14.20 -14.80 -27.40
C LEU A 613 -14.85 -15.44 -28.63
N ALA A 614 -16.15 -15.66 -28.53
CA ALA A 614 -17.00 -16.08 -29.63
C ALA A 614 -18.20 -15.13 -29.75
N ALA A 615 -18.55 -14.75 -30.98
CA ALA A 615 -19.62 -13.78 -31.26
C ALA A 615 -20.74 -14.41 -32.09
N ALA A 616 -21.98 -14.25 -31.61
CA ALA A 616 -23.21 -14.59 -32.33
C ALA A 616 -23.92 -13.30 -32.72
N LEU A 617 -24.19 -13.10 -34.02
CA LEU A 617 -24.67 -11.85 -34.59
C LEU A 617 -25.97 -12.06 -35.38
N VAL A 618 -26.82 -11.04 -35.37
CA VAL A 618 -27.99 -10.88 -36.24
C VAL A 618 -27.76 -9.67 -37.14
N LEU A 619 -27.61 -9.91 -38.44
CA LEU A 619 -27.42 -8.83 -39.42
C LEU A 619 -28.71 -8.02 -39.61
N ASN A 620 -28.58 -6.70 -39.69
CA ASN A 620 -29.70 -5.82 -40.06
C ASN A 620 -29.93 -5.86 -41.60
N ALA A 621 -30.90 -5.11 -42.12
CA ALA A 621 -31.22 -5.09 -43.55
C ALA A 621 -30.02 -4.68 -44.43
N ASP A 622 -29.23 -3.70 -43.97
CA ASP A 622 -28.05 -3.23 -44.70
C ASP A 622 -26.90 -4.25 -44.65
N GLY A 623 -26.70 -4.92 -43.51
CA GLY A 623 -25.78 -6.03 -43.35
C GLY A 623 -26.12 -7.21 -44.25
N LYS A 624 -27.41 -7.60 -44.30
CA LYS A 624 -27.89 -8.66 -45.19
C LYS A 624 -27.67 -8.31 -46.67
N ARG A 625 -27.97 -7.06 -47.06
CA ARG A 625 -27.73 -6.57 -48.43
C ARG A 625 -26.25 -6.55 -48.78
N LYS A 626 -25.39 -6.08 -47.87
CA LYS A 626 -23.95 -5.97 -48.07
C LYS A 626 -23.26 -7.33 -48.22
N PHE A 627 -23.69 -8.33 -47.44
CA PHE A 627 -23.10 -9.65 -47.43
C PHE A 627 -23.92 -10.69 -48.21
N GLN A 628 -24.82 -10.23 -49.08
CA GLN A 628 -25.62 -11.12 -49.91
C GLN A 628 -24.70 -11.93 -50.83
N ASN A 629 -24.83 -13.26 -50.79
CA ASN A 629 -23.98 -14.22 -51.51
C ASN A 629 -22.50 -14.23 -51.10
N GLU A 630 -22.12 -13.54 -50.03
CA GLU A 630 -20.75 -13.57 -49.51
C GLU A 630 -20.48 -14.83 -48.68
N LYS A 631 -19.26 -15.33 -48.76
CA LYS A 631 -18.83 -16.45 -47.91
C LYS A 631 -18.69 -15.98 -46.47
N LYS A 632 -19.03 -16.85 -45.51
CA LYS A 632 -18.86 -16.60 -44.07
C LYS A 632 -17.46 -16.07 -43.71
N LEU A 633 -16.42 -16.54 -44.39
CA LEU A 633 -15.05 -16.07 -44.19
C LEU A 633 -14.89 -14.56 -44.52
N THR A 634 -15.53 -14.08 -45.60
CA THR A 634 -15.53 -12.66 -45.96
C THR A 634 -16.21 -11.82 -44.88
N ILE A 635 -17.36 -12.29 -44.38
CA ILE A 635 -18.11 -11.60 -43.32
C ILE A 635 -17.29 -11.56 -42.01
N ASN A 636 -16.67 -12.68 -41.63
CA ASN A 636 -15.79 -12.76 -40.46
C ASN A 636 -14.62 -11.79 -40.59
N LYS A 637 -13.97 -11.75 -41.76
CA LYS A 637 -12.84 -10.85 -42.02
C LYS A 637 -13.28 -9.39 -41.90
N PHE A 638 -14.44 -9.03 -42.44
CA PHE A 638 -14.96 -7.66 -42.31
C PHE A 638 -15.12 -7.23 -40.84
N PHE A 639 -15.81 -8.03 -40.01
CA PHE A 639 -16.01 -7.68 -38.60
C PHE A 639 -14.72 -7.78 -37.78
N HIS A 640 -13.85 -8.71 -38.12
CA HIS A 640 -12.50 -8.79 -37.54
C HIS A 640 -11.72 -7.50 -37.81
N ASP A 641 -11.61 -7.09 -39.07
CA ASP A 641 -10.85 -5.91 -39.48
C ASP A 641 -11.48 -4.63 -38.94
N TYR A 642 -12.81 -4.57 -38.86
CA TYR A 642 -13.53 -3.48 -38.19
C TYR A 642 -13.15 -3.37 -36.70
N LEU A 643 -13.17 -4.48 -35.97
CA LEU A 643 -12.85 -4.51 -34.54
C LEU A 643 -11.36 -4.26 -34.25
N MET A 644 -10.45 -4.63 -35.16
CA MET A 644 -9.01 -4.38 -35.06
C MET A 644 -8.66 -2.89 -35.02
N ASN A 645 -9.55 -2.01 -35.46
CA ASN A 645 -9.38 -0.56 -35.32
C ASN A 645 -9.52 -0.10 -33.85
N TYR A 646 -10.28 -0.83 -33.04
CA TYR A 646 -10.58 -0.45 -31.65
C TYR A 646 -9.84 -1.31 -30.62
N PHE A 647 -9.53 -2.55 -30.98
CA PHE A 647 -8.96 -3.52 -30.05
C PHE A 647 -7.75 -4.24 -30.65
N GLU A 648 -6.92 -4.74 -29.75
CA GLU A 648 -5.88 -5.69 -30.12
C GLU A 648 -6.46 -7.07 -30.47
N ASN A 649 -5.72 -7.84 -31.25
CA ASN A 649 -6.15 -9.13 -31.79
C ASN A 649 -6.64 -10.15 -30.73
N VAL A 650 -6.16 -10.05 -29.49
CA VAL A 650 -6.59 -10.91 -28.37
C VAL A 650 -8.06 -10.69 -27.98
N VAL A 651 -8.58 -9.48 -28.19
CA VAL A 651 -9.96 -9.09 -27.86
C VAL A 651 -10.94 -9.47 -28.98
N ILE A 652 -10.43 -9.81 -30.16
CA ILE A 652 -11.26 -10.09 -31.32
C ILE A 652 -11.83 -11.52 -31.24
N PRO A 653 -13.16 -11.70 -31.43
CA PRO A 653 -13.76 -13.04 -31.43
C PRO A 653 -13.09 -13.97 -32.44
N LYS A 654 -12.76 -15.18 -31.99
CA LYS A 654 -12.13 -16.22 -32.82
C LYS A 654 -13.15 -17.15 -33.48
N ARG A 655 -14.37 -17.21 -32.93
CA ARG A 655 -15.50 -17.93 -33.53
C ARG A 655 -16.68 -17.02 -33.77
N TRP A 656 -17.32 -17.19 -34.93
CA TRP A 656 -18.42 -16.36 -35.40
C TRP A 656 -19.63 -17.22 -35.79
N ARG A 657 -20.82 -16.75 -35.42
CA ARG A 657 -22.12 -17.29 -35.81
C ARG A 657 -23.02 -16.16 -36.29
N TYR A 658 -23.70 -16.36 -37.40
CA TYR A 658 -24.70 -15.45 -37.93
C TYR A 658 -26.04 -16.18 -37.88
N VAL A 659 -27.00 -15.62 -37.16
CA VAL A 659 -28.30 -16.25 -36.90
C VAL A 659 -29.43 -15.28 -37.24
N ALA A 660 -30.62 -15.82 -37.50
CA ALA A 660 -31.80 -14.99 -37.76
C ALA A 660 -32.27 -14.25 -36.48
N SER A 661 -32.09 -14.87 -35.32
CA SER A 661 -32.36 -14.31 -33.99
C SER A 661 -31.48 -14.97 -32.94
N LEU A 662 -31.15 -14.27 -31.86
CA LEU A 662 -30.44 -14.86 -30.72
C LEU A 662 -31.40 -15.59 -29.79
N PRO A 663 -31.04 -16.76 -29.24
CA PRO A 663 -31.84 -17.43 -28.23
C PRO A 663 -31.92 -16.58 -26.96
N CYS A 664 -33.13 -16.40 -26.46
CA CYS A 664 -33.43 -15.67 -25.22
C CYS A 664 -34.54 -16.38 -24.45
N ASP A 665 -34.57 -16.18 -23.13
CA ASP A 665 -35.64 -16.67 -22.29
C ASP A 665 -36.95 -15.85 -22.45
N VAL A 666 -37.99 -16.25 -21.72
CA VAL A 666 -39.29 -15.55 -21.69
C VAL A 666 -39.22 -14.10 -21.19
N GLN A 667 -38.10 -13.69 -20.59
CA GLN A 667 -37.82 -12.32 -20.16
C GLN A 667 -36.91 -11.56 -21.14
N GLY A 668 -36.54 -12.17 -22.27
CA GLY A 668 -35.65 -11.60 -23.28
C GLY A 668 -34.16 -11.64 -22.92
N LYS A 669 -33.77 -12.36 -21.86
CA LYS A 669 -32.38 -12.49 -21.43
C LYS A 669 -31.67 -13.61 -22.21
N LYS A 670 -30.49 -13.31 -22.73
CA LYS A 670 -29.63 -14.23 -23.49
C LYS A 670 -28.67 -14.93 -22.54
N HIS A 671 -28.98 -16.16 -22.14
CA HIS A 671 -28.12 -16.92 -21.22
C HIS A 671 -26.87 -17.45 -21.93
N LYS A 672 -25.76 -17.56 -21.18
CA LYS A 672 -24.46 -17.98 -21.73
C LYS A 672 -24.53 -19.39 -22.35
N GLU A 673 -25.27 -20.30 -21.72
CA GLU A 673 -25.39 -21.70 -22.12
C GLU A 673 -26.10 -21.86 -23.47
N ASP A 674 -27.22 -21.16 -23.67
CA ASP A 674 -27.97 -21.18 -24.93
C ASP A 674 -27.15 -20.63 -26.10
N ILE A 675 -26.37 -19.59 -25.83
CA ILE A 675 -25.49 -18.98 -26.82
C ILE A 675 -24.29 -19.89 -27.10
N ALA A 676 -23.74 -20.56 -26.08
CA ALA A 676 -22.65 -21.52 -26.25
C ALA A 676 -23.07 -22.73 -27.10
N ALA A 677 -24.32 -23.17 -27.00
CA ALA A 677 -24.87 -24.26 -27.81
C ALA A 677 -24.79 -23.97 -29.32
N LEU A 678 -24.94 -22.70 -29.74
CA LEU A 678 -24.79 -22.29 -31.15
C LEU A 678 -23.39 -22.61 -31.72
N PHE A 679 -22.37 -22.73 -30.87
CA PHE A 679 -21.00 -23.01 -31.25
C PHE A 679 -20.62 -24.49 -31.12
N ALA A 680 -21.45 -25.30 -30.46
CA ALA A 680 -21.25 -26.74 -30.29
C ALA A 680 -21.69 -27.56 -31.52
N THR A 681 -22.75 -27.12 -32.21
CA THR A 681 -23.23 -27.76 -33.44
C THR A 681 -22.42 -27.32 -34.66
N ARG A 682 -21.91 -28.30 -35.44
CA ARG A 682 -21.21 -28.04 -36.71
C ARG A 682 -22.13 -27.55 -37.84
N ASP A 683 -23.44 -27.81 -37.76
CA ASP A 683 -24.34 -27.75 -38.94
C ASP A 683 -25.41 -26.64 -38.95
N ALA A 684 -25.49 -25.76 -37.93
CA ALA A 684 -26.49 -24.68 -37.94
C ALA A 684 -26.13 -23.50 -38.88
N SER A 685 -25.06 -23.61 -39.68
CA SER A 685 -24.36 -22.45 -40.26
C SER A 685 -24.95 -21.82 -41.52
N ASP A 686 -25.94 -22.44 -42.17
CA ASP A 686 -26.29 -22.08 -43.56
C ASP A 686 -27.69 -21.49 -43.76
N ALA A 687 -28.51 -21.38 -42.72
CA ALA A 687 -29.91 -20.97 -42.87
C ALA A 687 -30.15 -19.43 -42.81
N ALA A 688 -29.22 -18.66 -42.22
CA ALA A 688 -29.44 -17.22 -41.99
C ALA A 688 -28.69 -16.28 -42.95
N VAL A 689 -27.76 -16.82 -43.76
CA VAL A 689 -26.99 -16.08 -44.77
C VAL A 689 -27.57 -16.27 -46.19
N ARG A 690 -28.51 -17.21 -46.36
CA ARG A 690 -29.25 -17.43 -47.61
C ARG A 690 -30.50 -16.56 -47.70
#